data_AF-A0AAJ0FBA8-F1
#
_entry.id   AF-A0AAJ0FBA8-F1
#
_cell.length_a   1.000
_cell.length_b   1.000
_cell.length_c   1.000
_cell.angle_alpha   90.00
_cell.angle_beta   90.00
_cell.angle_gamma   90.00
#
_symmetry.space_group_name_H-M   'P 1'
#
loop_
_entity.id
_entity.type
_entity.pdbx_description
1 polymer ?
#
loop_
_entity_poly.entity_id
_entity_poly.type
_entity_poly.pdbx_seq_one_letter_code
_entity_poly.pdbx_strand_id
1 'polypeptide(L)'
;MDNEPPAVAAPDDGRTSKRGRLMGKLFGRDRDRDRKVAHDDMSSREDLNDFLRGPSDTLQVAHAGPPMLAKLDTRSATRYPNALDADGPPGGPHDVPLRPRSNNSRIRVKKGLVVRFVDTYPEIMGFGGDECESPTVEISKQRKPRLPLVPPPVAAPRLSEGGERPKVQPDGESFVPGPLRRAQTGYSGVSEAPEPEIPLIPAGKSVPAKFLESPVVSHDDKRRSFIEMHQAEMREAEGLAFAKAVRTGTDLSRQTSSGTQASTVAGAAETPTDDGIVDSPASAREFYAASHQLPAGQPPHPTSGQSPRDGPPPIPPPRRRPVPPEQLIHADQQAHENHRPATPDRLKKPVALDQSPSSIHSTASSFNHPYAALRQGSRISEKDANQLPSPRRALSTLHDVTLAAADDALQAFVARTRHLFELFRLHSESVRPLVACSPHELARAALWWFLTGRLALENAIRDRPTGPEYQQQHERAKQQAYSDLAKGYWLSEEIIPELASGNRITPDSEVEEVRASLMTNLRKLAISMKRNDLLPPEEPFLPQIIDRSIWLEYPQVNQDLVSLLWGSSSSSLIDPKPTGSGMSLLEGLPLSDSPVAFCFGRFRADLFLMERGREKQQLFFPCYLSIVRPQTQPDILFVIASQNGAVQLRISGSRSFGPTWEDVVWRSENCSLEVKLPRGFFLAIQCPQQQYKMIWSMYDFSAKVHASLYPRPDEKCIFRSTLRAFQYFDNDPQSRQFPKESMPGCEVGLFERIFKEGAAAGPRFFHRGYRIAVVTGTTTKTLSGINQAFIPQMPVQYGFLRSDANDPALSLKFENGRQKGNMVLSFNDEQERLRLHNLLIGTALGRDEEVFCEVPLQGVWFSERYGDPSQPCLKVISNLTWQKARVINHDNDGERPSCVLADKLRVVYEFKEGTVTDRINVAPGELRLRLDVRNPSCMMVYRQSQNDMTIAIMEAMVQRELPPDLCEALDMLRRSPSIRTFMFPSAAELHAFEEAVTGYKVLYDGIASTFAIARRRMVVPIHKKWEAGETRIQVVQRDGVIQLLAFFDDFSHGKCMGFSLKGTDVFESFGKGSKAGLKIVDAKFPLPKPFAPDVDDAQAAAEACFVCLDLPELPGEHDDISILFESEAERDKFISFLPASVKGARMSSLKIKGLS
;
A
#
# COMPACT_ATOMS: atom_id res chain seq x y z
N MET A 1 -73.47 27.42 2.72
CA MET A 1 -74.60 26.48 2.73
C MET A 1 -74.12 25.18 3.35
N ASP A 2 -74.36 24.84 4.62
CA ASP A 2 -74.91 25.56 5.79
C ASP A 2 -74.30 24.89 7.06
N ASN A 3 -73.89 25.60 8.13
CA ASN A 3 -74.68 26.04 9.30
C ASN A 3 -75.52 24.91 9.95
N GLU A 4 -75.54 24.65 11.27
CA GLU A 4 -74.89 25.24 12.47
C GLU A 4 -75.11 24.27 13.71
N PRO A 5 -75.10 24.64 15.01
CA PRO A 5 -73.98 24.90 15.94
C PRO A 5 -73.94 23.89 17.18
N PRO A 6 -73.63 24.25 18.46
CA PRO A 6 -72.26 24.31 19.04
C PRO A 6 -72.09 23.67 20.46
N ALA A 7 -70.95 24.02 21.12
CA ALA A 7 -70.69 24.06 22.60
C ALA A 7 -70.31 22.74 23.32
N VAL A 8 -69.47 22.70 24.38
CA VAL A 8 -68.62 23.70 25.11
C VAL A 8 -67.63 22.90 26.03
N ALA A 9 -66.49 23.33 26.60
CA ALA A 9 -65.66 24.56 26.62
C ALA A 9 -64.17 24.20 26.96
N ALA A 10 -63.30 25.21 27.15
CA ALA A 10 -61.98 25.12 27.82
C ALA A 10 -61.74 26.38 28.70
N PRO A 11 -60.67 26.43 29.52
CA PRO A 11 -59.55 27.38 29.23
C PRO A 11 -58.13 26.78 29.54
N ASP A 12 -56.95 27.23 29.07
CA ASP A 12 -56.39 28.55 28.61
C ASP A 12 -55.94 29.48 29.78
N ASP A 13 -54.86 30.31 29.86
CA ASP A 13 -53.51 30.58 29.24
C ASP A 13 -52.62 31.06 30.45
N GLY A 14 -51.27 31.11 30.54
CA GLY A 14 -50.16 30.90 29.60
C GLY A 14 -48.79 31.47 30.07
N ARG A 15 -47.91 31.65 29.06
CA ARG A 15 -46.85 32.70 28.92
C ARG A 15 -45.63 32.83 29.88
N THR A 16 -44.46 32.81 29.23
CA THR A 16 -43.22 33.61 29.46
C THR A 16 -42.27 33.36 30.65
N SER A 17 -40.97 33.12 30.36
CA SER A 17 -39.88 34.12 30.53
C SER A 17 -38.48 33.56 30.15
N LYS A 18 -37.53 34.43 29.74
CA LYS A 18 -36.09 34.12 29.57
C LYS A 18 -35.23 35.13 30.37
N ARG A 19 -34.53 34.70 31.43
CA ARG A 19 -33.18 35.18 31.87
C ARG A 19 -32.78 34.62 33.24
N GLY A 20 -31.48 34.43 33.46
CA GLY A 20 -30.90 34.19 34.79
C GLY A 20 -29.53 33.49 34.76
N ARG A 21 -28.47 34.19 35.14
CA ARG A 21 -27.18 33.61 35.56
C ARG A 21 -26.79 34.27 36.89
N LEU A 22 -26.52 33.48 37.95
CA LEU A 22 -25.27 33.50 38.74
C LEU A 22 -25.37 32.57 39.97
N MET A 23 -24.21 32.04 40.36
CA MET A 23 -23.75 31.64 41.71
C MET A 23 -24.74 31.31 42.85
N GLY A 24 -24.47 30.18 43.52
CA GLY A 24 -24.07 30.29 44.95
C GLY A 24 -24.66 29.32 45.98
N LYS A 25 -24.07 28.11 46.08
CA LYS A 25 -23.93 27.27 47.30
C LYS A 25 -25.18 27.03 48.20
N LEU A 26 -25.57 25.74 48.37
CA LEU A 26 -25.60 25.03 49.67
C LEU A 26 -26.26 23.63 49.50
N PHE A 27 -25.45 22.56 49.67
CA PHE A 27 -25.84 21.13 49.69
C PHE A 27 -26.53 20.59 48.41
N GLY A 28 -26.49 19.28 48.10
CA GLY A 28 -25.62 18.23 48.63
C GLY A 28 -26.21 16.83 48.49
N ARG A 29 -25.50 15.93 47.79
CA ARG A 29 -25.71 14.46 47.71
C ARG A 29 -26.95 13.98 46.93
N ASP A 30 -26.72 13.57 45.68
CA ASP A 30 -27.22 12.30 45.07
C ASP A 30 -26.84 12.24 43.57
N ARG A 31 -25.64 11.71 43.26
CA ARG A 31 -25.19 11.49 41.87
C ARG A 31 -24.14 10.40 41.67
N ASP A 32 -23.97 9.52 42.66
CA ASP A 32 -22.95 8.46 42.67
C ASP A 32 -23.49 7.07 42.26
N ARG A 33 -24.79 6.95 41.94
CA ARG A 33 -25.42 5.67 41.57
C ARG A 33 -25.14 5.27 40.12
N ASP A 34 -25.30 6.21 39.19
CA ASP A 34 -25.25 5.94 37.74
C ASP A 34 -23.83 5.61 37.24
N ARG A 35 -22.79 6.14 37.91
CA ARG A 35 -21.38 5.89 37.55
C ARG A 35 -20.88 4.51 37.96
N LYS A 36 -21.58 3.79 38.84
CA LYS A 36 -21.13 2.48 39.30
C LYS A 36 -21.50 1.36 38.31
N VAL A 37 -22.68 1.46 37.69
CA VAL A 37 -23.19 0.49 36.71
C VAL A 37 -22.24 0.35 35.51
N ALA A 38 -21.81 1.47 34.92
CA ALA A 38 -20.93 1.47 33.75
C ALA A 38 -19.49 0.94 34.02
N HIS A 39 -19.09 0.75 35.28
CA HIS A 39 -17.81 0.14 35.65
C HIS A 39 -17.96 -1.36 35.96
N ASP A 40 -19.08 -1.78 36.56
CA ASP A 40 -19.46 -3.19 36.66
C ASP A 40 -19.52 -3.83 35.25
N ASP A 41 -20.15 -3.16 34.29
CA ASP A 41 -20.41 -3.69 32.94
C ASP A 41 -19.17 -3.82 32.04
N MET A 42 -18.04 -3.20 32.43
CA MET A 42 -16.72 -3.43 31.78
C MET A 42 -15.93 -4.53 32.50
N SER A 43 -15.85 -4.49 33.84
CA SER A 43 -15.20 -5.55 34.63
C SER A 43 -15.79 -6.91 34.29
N SER A 44 -17.12 -7.03 34.40
CA SER A 44 -17.85 -8.28 34.13
C SER A 44 -17.66 -8.83 32.72
N ARG A 45 -17.24 -8.02 31.74
CA ARG A 45 -16.90 -8.49 30.38
C ARG A 45 -15.47 -9.02 30.27
N GLU A 46 -14.53 -8.46 31.03
CA GLU A 46 -13.17 -9.01 31.14
C GLU A 46 -13.19 -10.28 32.02
N ASP A 47 -13.89 -10.24 33.16
CA ASP A 47 -14.18 -11.39 34.02
C ASP A 47 -14.89 -12.52 33.24
N LEU A 48 -15.82 -12.20 32.32
CA LEU A 48 -16.45 -13.18 31.40
C LEU A 48 -15.48 -13.77 30.38
N ASN A 49 -14.49 -13.01 29.90
CA ASN A 49 -13.49 -13.55 28.97
C ASN A 49 -12.54 -14.52 29.70
N ASP A 50 -12.17 -14.21 30.94
CA ASP A 50 -11.40 -15.08 31.82
C ASP A 50 -12.23 -16.23 32.42
N PHE A 51 -13.56 -16.15 32.39
CA PHE A 51 -14.47 -17.28 32.63
C PHE A 51 -14.47 -18.28 31.46
N LEU A 52 -14.36 -17.82 30.21
CA LEU A 52 -14.49 -18.66 29.01
C LEU A 52 -13.16 -19.19 28.45
N ARG A 53 -12.03 -18.64 28.89
CA ARG A 53 -10.68 -19.11 28.53
C ARG A 53 -10.07 -19.90 29.67
N GLY A 54 -9.69 -21.14 29.40
CA GLY A 54 -8.81 -21.89 30.29
C GLY A 54 -7.39 -21.30 30.31
N PRO A 55 -6.53 -21.65 31.29
CA PRO A 55 -5.19 -21.05 31.50
C PRO A 55 -4.13 -21.42 30.43
N SER A 56 -4.55 -21.64 29.19
CA SER A 56 -3.73 -21.97 28.01
C SER A 56 -4.10 -21.15 26.75
N ASP A 57 -5.03 -20.18 26.84
CA ASP A 57 -5.47 -19.32 25.72
C ASP A 57 -5.21 -17.83 26.02
N THR A 58 -3.97 -17.52 26.39
CA THR A 58 -3.52 -16.15 26.77
C THR A 58 -3.11 -15.33 25.55
N LEU A 59 -4.05 -15.00 24.66
CA LEU A 59 -3.91 -13.92 23.68
C LEU A 59 -4.85 -12.77 24.03
N GLN A 60 -4.28 -11.70 24.59
CA GLN A 60 -5.02 -10.51 25.01
C GLN A 60 -5.56 -9.73 23.80
N VAL A 61 -6.88 -9.74 23.62
CA VAL A 61 -7.58 -8.76 22.76
C VAL A 61 -8.17 -7.69 23.68
N ALA A 62 -7.31 -6.74 24.08
CA ALA A 62 -7.75 -5.64 24.91
C ALA A 62 -8.72 -4.72 24.14
N HIS A 63 -9.79 -4.28 24.81
CA HIS A 63 -10.64 -3.18 24.37
C HIS A 63 -10.60 -2.08 25.44
N ALA A 64 -9.99 -0.93 25.14
CA ALA A 64 -9.95 0.17 26.09
C ALA A 64 -11.30 0.90 26.13
N GLY A 65 -11.85 1.08 27.34
CA GLY A 65 -12.94 2.02 27.57
C GLY A 65 -12.52 3.48 27.39
N PRO A 66 -13.47 4.43 27.36
CA PRO A 66 -13.16 5.85 27.22
C PRO A 66 -12.30 6.37 28.40
N PRO A 67 -11.25 7.17 28.14
CA PRO A 67 -10.26 7.51 29.15
C PRO A 67 -10.83 8.42 30.25
N MET A 68 -10.64 8.00 31.51
CA MET A 68 -10.85 8.89 32.65
C MET A 68 -9.73 9.93 32.71
N LEU A 69 -10.10 11.22 32.65
CA LEU A 69 -9.16 12.32 32.86
C LEU A 69 -8.56 12.23 34.27
N ALA A 70 -7.23 12.10 34.34
CA ALA A 70 -6.50 12.29 35.58
C ALA A 70 -6.76 13.72 36.10
N LYS A 71 -7.04 13.86 37.40
CA LYS A 71 -7.10 15.17 38.05
C LYS A 71 -5.69 15.77 38.04
N LEU A 72 -5.47 16.85 37.30
CA LEU A 72 -4.30 17.70 37.50
C LEU A 72 -4.30 18.19 38.95
N ASP A 73 -3.23 17.90 39.70
CA ASP A 73 -2.97 18.61 40.95
C ASP A 73 -2.34 19.96 40.59
N THR A 74 -3.14 21.03 40.70
CA THR A 74 -2.71 22.39 40.36
C THR A 74 -1.94 23.09 41.49
N ARG A 75 -1.51 22.37 42.53
CA ARG A 75 -0.83 22.96 43.71
C ARG A 75 0.62 23.39 43.49
N SER A 76 1.26 22.99 42.40
CA SER A 76 2.64 23.36 42.05
C SER A 76 2.78 24.26 40.81
N ALA A 77 1.67 24.64 40.17
CA ALA A 77 1.70 25.49 38.98
C ALA A 77 1.89 26.98 39.34
N THR A 78 3.10 27.50 39.16
CA THR A 78 3.41 28.92 39.32
C THR A 78 2.67 29.77 38.29
N ARG A 79 2.03 30.86 38.73
CA ARG A 79 1.33 31.78 37.83
C ARG A 79 2.33 32.65 37.07
N TYR A 80 2.20 32.68 35.74
CA TYR A 80 2.63 33.86 34.98
C TYR A 80 1.66 35.02 35.25
N PRO A 81 2.15 36.27 35.41
CA PRO A 81 1.30 37.41 35.68
C PRO A 81 0.56 37.88 34.42
N ASN A 82 -0.73 38.22 34.57
CA ASN A 82 -1.42 39.03 33.56
C ASN A 82 -0.90 40.47 33.65
N ALA A 83 -0.62 41.09 32.50
CA ALA A 83 -0.21 42.47 32.44
C ALA A 83 -1.41 43.43 32.58
N LEU A 84 -1.36 44.30 33.59
CA LEU A 84 -1.80 45.69 33.58
C LEU A 84 -1.26 46.39 34.85
N ASP A 85 -1.26 47.72 34.83
CA ASP A 85 -0.96 48.66 35.92
C ASP A 85 0.45 48.62 36.55
N ALA A 86 1.32 49.52 36.06
CA ALA A 86 2.51 50.02 36.78
C ALA A 86 2.95 51.40 36.23
N ASP A 87 2.50 52.48 36.87
CA ASP A 87 3.02 53.84 36.65
C ASP A 87 4.21 54.13 37.59
N GLY A 88 5.22 54.84 37.08
CA GLY A 88 6.14 55.65 37.90
C GLY A 88 7.63 55.24 37.96
N PRO A 89 8.54 56.16 38.37
CA PRO A 89 9.96 56.13 37.98
C PRO A 89 10.94 56.42 39.17
N PRO A 90 12.20 56.87 38.98
CA PRO A 90 13.26 56.52 38.00
C PRO A 90 14.60 56.10 38.66
N GLY A 91 15.56 55.61 37.85
CA GLY A 91 16.99 55.54 38.24
C GLY A 91 17.90 54.97 37.14
N GLY A 92 18.92 55.73 36.70
CA GLY A 92 19.96 55.32 35.72
C GLY A 92 21.38 55.60 36.27
N PRO A 93 22.43 55.82 35.43
CA PRO A 93 22.46 55.94 33.95
C PRO A 93 23.65 55.21 33.24
N HIS A 94 23.81 55.45 31.93
CA HIS A 94 25.01 55.24 31.05
C HIS A 94 25.37 53.83 30.50
N ASP A 95 25.84 53.63 29.26
CA ASP A 95 25.62 54.41 28.00
C ASP A 95 26.10 53.69 26.69
N VAL A 96 25.37 53.89 25.57
CA VAL A 96 25.70 53.76 24.09
C VAL A 96 26.57 52.59 23.51
N PRO A 97 26.65 52.33 22.17
CA PRO A 97 26.15 53.07 20.99
C PRO A 97 25.21 52.34 20.01
N LEU A 98 24.74 53.08 18.98
CA LEU A 98 23.66 52.74 18.03
C LEU A 98 24.01 53.13 16.58
N ARG A 99 23.42 52.44 15.57
CA ARG A 99 23.07 52.96 14.22
C ARG A 99 22.28 51.92 13.38
N PRO A 100 21.59 52.29 12.29
CA PRO A 100 20.31 53.02 12.29
C PRO A 100 19.18 52.25 11.56
N ARG A 101 17.95 52.79 11.47
CA ARG A 101 16.80 52.08 10.86
C ARG A 101 15.84 52.97 10.06
N SER A 102 15.75 52.76 8.76
CA SER A 102 14.65 53.12 7.84
C SER A 102 14.82 52.27 6.55
N ASN A 103 13.86 52.08 5.64
CA ASN A 103 12.50 52.62 5.52
C ASN A 103 11.59 51.65 4.70
N ASN A 104 10.29 51.96 4.58
CA ASN A 104 9.29 51.32 3.68
C ASN A 104 8.90 49.83 3.91
N SER A 105 7.80 49.32 3.35
CA SER A 105 6.40 49.83 3.24
C SER A 105 5.48 48.70 2.72
N ARG A 106 4.21 48.60 3.20
CA ARG A 106 3.03 48.03 2.47
C ARG A 106 1.72 48.09 3.28
N ILE A 107 0.86 49.01 2.85
CA ILE A 107 -0.61 49.02 2.79
C ILE A 107 -1.40 47.94 3.58
N ARG A 108 -2.34 48.38 4.43
CA ARG A 108 -3.43 47.56 5.02
C ARG A 108 -4.75 47.79 4.28
N VAL A 109 -5.48 46.73 3.90
CA VAL A 109 -6.91 46.80 3.49
C VAL A 109 -7.66 45.56 4.01
N LYS A 110 -8.99 45.71 4.20
CA LYS A 110 -9.99 44.73 4.69
C LYS A 110 -10.12 44.60 6.21
N LYS A 111 -10.97 45.47 6.76
CA LYS A 111 -11.54 45.42 8.11
C LYS A 111 -13.05 45.22 7.95
N GLY A 112 -13.67 44.28 8.66
CA GLY A 112 -15.12 44.06 8.60
C GLY A 112 -15.55 42.61 8.36
N LEU A 113 -15.42 41.77 9.40
CA LEU A 113 -16.18 40.54 9.50
C LEU A 113 -16.83 40.52 10.90
N VAL A 114 -18.15 40.39 10.96
CA VAL A 114 -18.90 40.29 12.22
C VAL A 114 -19.63 38.95 12.22
N VAL A 115 -19.22 38.05 13.10
CA VAL A 115 -19.90 36.77 13.28
C VAL A 115 -21.14 36.99 14.13
N ARG A 116 -22.29 36.50 13.65
CA ARG A 116 -23.56 36.48 14.38
C ARG A 116 -24.21 35.12 14.17
N PHE A 117 -24.76 34.54 15.22
CA PHE A 117 -25.62 33.37 15.10
C PHE A 117 -27.00 33.80 14.57
N VAL A 118 -27.61 32.95 13.76
CA VAL A 118 -28.96 33.12 13.23
C VAL A 118 -29.89 32.13 13.92
N ASP A 119 -31.01 32.61 14.46
CA ASP A 119 -32.03 31.80 15.15
C ASP A 119 -32.98 31.08 14.16
N THR A 120 -32.47 30.66 13.00
CA THR A 120 -33.21 29.92 11.95
C THR A 120 -32.51 28.59 11.67
N TYR A 121 -33.28 27.52 11.54
CA TYR A 121 -32.74 26.20 11.23
C TYR A 121 -32.11 26.18 9.84
N PRO A 122 -30.90 25.60 9.64
CA PRO A 122 -30.33 25.43 8.32
C PRO A 122 -31.12 24.37 7.55
N GLU A 123 -31.69 24.76 6.41
CA GLU A 123 -32.50 23.90 5.53
C GLU A 123 -31.69 22.78 4.84
N ILE A 124 -30.35 22.82 4.94
CA ILE A 124 -29.44 21.83 4.36
C ILE A 124 -28.40 21.42 5.42
N MET A 125 -28.37 20.11 5.73
CA MET A 125 -27.31 19.48 6.52
C MET A 125 -26.37 18.65 5.63
N GLY A 126 -25.13 18.46 6.11
CA GLY A 126 -23.97 17.84 5.47
C GLY A 126 -24.15 16.94 4.24
N PHE A 127 -23.49 17.32 3.13
CA PHE A 127 -23.02 16.38 2.11
C PHE A 127 -21.59 15.95 2.47
N GLY A 128 -21.46 14.76 3.06
CA GLY A 128 -20.19 14.22 3.57
C GLY A 128 -20.39 13.46 4.88
N GLY A 129 -20.86 12.21 4.75
CA GLY A 129 -20.83 11.20 5.80
C GLY A 129 -20.13 9.94 5.27
N ASP A 130 -19.94 8.93 6.12
CA ASP A 130 -19.06 7.77 5.85
C ASP A 130 -19.51 6.86 4.68
N GLU A 131 -20.73 7.04 4.17
CA GLU A 131 -21.30 6.30 3.03
C GLU A 131 -21.22 7.08 1.69
N CYS A 132 -20.49 8.20 1.63
CA CYS A 132 -20.36 9.00 0.40
C CYS A 132 -19.10 8.63 -0.41
N GLU A 133 -19.28 7.97 -1.56
CA GLU A 133 -18.18 7.51 -2.43
C GLU A 133 -17.33 8.66 -3.04
N SER A 134 -17.85 9.88 -3.09
CA SER A 134 -17.16 11.06 -3.66
C SER A 134 -16.53 11.94 -2.57
N PRO A 135 -15.23 12.29 -2.67
CA PRO A 135 -14.61 13.22 -1.73
C PRO A 135 -15.32 14.58 -1.68
N THR A 136 -15.51 15.14 -0.48
CA THR A 136 -16.19 16.43 -0.27
C THR A 136 -15.57 17.59 -1.07
N VAL A 137 -14.28 17.50 -1.40
CA VAL A 137 -13.53 18.49 -2.21
C VAL A 137 -13.86 18.42 -3.70
N GLU A 138 -14.54 17.37 -4.17
CA GLU A 138 -14.97 17.23 -5.57
C GLU A 138 -16.45 17.62 -5.73
N ILE A 139 -17.28 17.25 -4.76
CA ILE A 139 -18.67 17.73 -4.64
C ILE A 139 -18.71 19.28 -4.62
N SER A 140 -17.72 19.93 -4.00
CA SER A 140 -17.62 21.40 -3.99
C SER A 140 -17.23 22.01 -5.36
N LYS A 141 -16.43 21.29 -6.17
CA LYS A 141 -15.98 21.73 -7.51
C LYS A 141 -17.06 21.60 -8.59
N GLN A 142 -18.02 20.70 -8.43
CA GLN A 142 -19.07 20.45 -9.42
C GLN A 142 -20.20 21.52 -9.43
N ARG A 143 -20.15 22.54 -8.57
CA ARG A 143 -21.16 23.61 -8.52
C ARG A 143 -21.04 24.59 -9.70
N LYS A 144 -22.04 24.57 -10.60
CA LYS A 144 -22.29 25.70 -11.51
C LYS A 144 -22.64 26.97 -10.72
N PRO A 145 -22.15 28.15 -11.11
CA PRO A 145 -22.54 29.42 -10.48
C PRO A 145 -24.01 29.75 -10.79
N ARG A 146 -24.74 30.28 -9.80
CA ARG A 146 -26.06 30.89 -9.99
C ARG A 146 -25.90 32.37 -10.36
N LEU A 147 -26.81 32.87 -11.21
CA LEU A 147 -26.90 34.30 -11.51
C LEU A 147 -27.36 35.09 -10.26
N PRO A 148 -26.94 36.36 -10.08
CA PRO A 148 -27.39 37.18 -8.94
C PRO A 148 -28.87 37.55 -9.05
N LEU A 149 -29.61 37.48 -7.94
CA LEU A 149 -30.94 38.08 -7.84
C LEU A 149 -30.85 39.58 -7.52
N VAL A 150 -31.82 40.34 -8.00
CA VAL A 150 -31.98 41.78 -7.77
C VAL A 150 -32.54 42.03 -6.35
N PRO A 151 -32.00 42.99 -5.57
CA PRO A 151 -32.55 43.35 -4.25
C PRO A 151 -33.83 44.19 -4.36
N PRO A 152 -34.81 44.03 -3.44
CA PRO A 152 -36.05 44.81 -3.44
C PRO A 152 -35.86 46.23 -2.86
N PRO A 153 -36.75 47.19 -3.21
CA PRO A 153 -36.70 48.55 -2.70
C PRO A 153 -37.20 48.65 -1.23
N VAL A 154 -36.59 49.55 -0.46
CA VAL A 154 -37.05 49.92 0.90
C VAL A 154 -37.71 51.30 0.85
N ALA A 155 -38.84 51.46 1.54
CA ALA A 155 -39.68 52.65 1.48
C ALA A 155 -39.08 53.87 2.21
N ALA A 156 -39.47 55.07 1.76
CA ALA A 156 -39.08 56.34 2.35
C ALA A 156 -39.93 56.72 3.59
N PRO A 157 -39.38 57.47 4.55
CA PRO A 157 -40.15 58.05 5.66
C PRO A 157 -41.01 59.23 5.19
N ARG A 158 -42.14 59.49 5.89
CA ARG A 158 -43.03 60.64 5.67
C ARG A 158 -42.95 61.64 6.83
N LEU A 159 -42.70 62.91 6.50
CA LEU A 159 -43.16 64.13 7.18
C LEU A 159 -43.34 65.16 6.05
N SER A 160 -44.55 65.60 5.65
CA SER A 160 -45.59 66.39 6.35
C SER A 160 -45.30 67.90 6.30
N GLU A 161 -46.19 68.64 5.63
CA GLU A 161 -46.27 70.12 5.55
C GLU A 161 -45.08 70.81 4.83
N GLY A 162 -45.24 71.81 3.95
CA GLY A 162 -46.45 72.49 3.45
C GLY A 162 -46.59 73.90 4.04
N GLY A 163 -46.36 75.00 3.32
CA GLY A 163 -45.87 75.17 1.94
C GLY A 163 -46.14 76.59 1.44
N GLU A 164 -45.52 77.02 0.33
CA GLU A 164 -45.80 78.34 -0.26
C GLU A 164 -45.64 78.37 -1.80
N ARG A 165 -46.23 79.36 -2.47
CA ARG A 165 -46.39 79.40 -3.94
C ARG A 165 -46.52 80.86 -4.45
N PRO A 166 -45.85 81.23 -5.55
CA PRO A 166 -46.56 81.59 -6.79
C PRO A 166 -46.15 80.65 -7.96
N LYS A 167 -46.98 80.26 -8.95
CA LYS A 167 -47.61 81.05 -10.05
C LYS A 167 -46.55 81.82 -10.86
N VAL A 168 -46.42 81.71 -12.19
CA VAL A 168 -47.41 81.89 -13.29
C VAL A 168 -46.89 81.12 -14.55
N GLN A 169 -47.60 80.10 -15.08
CA GLN A 169 -48.31 80.03 -16.40
C GLN A 169 -47.45 80.03 -17.70
N PRO A 170 -47.97 79.56 -18.86
CA PRO A 170 -48.97 78.49 -19.10
C PRO A 170 -48.60 77.51 -20.23
N ASP A 171 -49.45 76.48 -20.41
CA ASP A 171 -49.52 75.58 -21.57
C ASP A 171 -50.19 76.23 -22.81
N GLY A 172 -50.20 75.59 -23.99
CA GLY A 172 -51.12 75.98 -25.09
C GLY A 172 -50.72 75.65 -26.54
N GLU A 173 -50.98 74.41 -26.96
CA GLU A 173 -51.21 73.88 -28.33
C GLU A 173 -51.20 74.80 -29.58
N SER A 174 -50.45 74.44 -30.63
CA SER A 174 -50.73 74.71 -32.06
C SER A 174 -49.81 73.87 -33.01
N PHE A 175 -50.16 73.73 -34.30
CA PHE A 175 -49.63 72.70 -35.23
C PHE A 175 -49.34 73.27 -36.66
N VAL A 176 -48.73 72.47 -37.57
CA VAL A 176 -48.51 72.70 -39.04
C VAL A 176 -47.30 73.62 -39.43
N PRO A 177 -46.45 73.36 -40.47
CA PRO A 177 -45.91 72.09 -41.02
C PRO A 177 -44.40 72.09 -41.49
N GLY A 178 -43.71 70.93 -41.40
CA GLY A 178 -42.57 70.53 -42.28
C GLY A 178 -41.18 71.20 -42.10
N PRO A 179 -40.06 70.64 -42.63
CA PRO A 179 -39.98 69.57 -43.64
C PRO A 179 -39.12 68.31 -43.28
N LEU A 180 -39.39 67.23 -44.03
CA LEU A 180 -38.48 66.14 -44.47
C LEU A 180 -37.52 65.45 -43.48
N ARG A 181 -37.94 64.28 -42.98
CA ARG A 181 -37.11 63.06 -43.02
C ARG A 181 -37.94 61.88 -43.55
N ARG A 182 -37.39 61.14 -44.52
CA ARG A 182 -37.88 59.87 -45.09
C ARG A 182 -36.64 59.02 -45.48
N ALA A 183 -36.68 57.70 -45.53
CA ALA A 183 -37.80 56.79 -45.24
C ALA A 183 -37.37 55.60 -44.38
N GLN A 184 -38.36 54.96 -43.75
CA GLN A 184 -38.26 53.72 -42.98
C GLN A 184 -39.32 52.73 -43.51
N THR A 185 -38.98 51.45 -43.63
CA THR A 185 -39.92 50.32 -43.75
C THR A 185 -39.28 49.07 -43.15
N GLY A 186 -39.89 48.30 -42.24
CA GLY A 186 -41.14 48.52 -41.49
C GLY A 186 -41.87 47.21 -41.19
N TYR A 187 -42.62 47.18 -40.08
CA TYR A 187 -43.61 46.15 -39.66
C TYR A 187 -43.11 44.76 -39.19
N SER A 188 -43.80 44.02 -38.31
CA SER A 188 -44.60 44.38 -37.09
C SER A 188 -45.20 43.13 -36.40
N GLY A 189 -45.30 43.15 -35.06
CA GLY A 189 -46.26 42.34 -34.27
C GLY A 189 -45.95 40.84 -34.09
N VAL A 190 -46.61 40.10 -33.17
CA VAL A 190 -47.65 40.43 -32.16
C VAL A 190 -47.40 39.58 -30.88
N SER A 191 -47.90 40.02 -29.73
CA SER A 191 -47.87 39.31 -28.43
C SER A 191 -48.87 38.14 -28.33
N GLU A 192 -48.62 37.15 -27.46
CA GLU A 192 -49.50 36.80 -26.32
C GLU A 192 -48.96 35.62 -25.46
N ALA A 193 -49.61 35.41 -24.31
CA ALA A 193 -49.57 34.22 -23.43
C ALA A 193 -51.04 33.95 -23.02
N PRO A 194 -51.50 32.71 -22.75
CA PRO A 194 -50.90 31.78 -21.77
C PRO A 194 -50.98 30.25 -22.08
N GLU A 195 -50.54 29.45 -21.10
CA GLU A 195 -50.91 28.07 -20.62
C GLU A 195 -51.97 27.18 -21.34
N PRO A 196 -52.06 25.83 -21.08
CA PRO A 196 -51.23 24.91 -20.24
C PRO A 196 -50.92 23.48 -20.85
N GLU A 197 -50.41 22.54 -20.02
CA GLU A 197 -50.59 21.04 -20.00
C GLU A 197 -50.14 20.17 -21.21
N ILE A 198 -49.13 19.26 -21.16
CA ILE A 198 -48.95 17.98 -20.39
C ILE A 198 -50.14 16.98 -20.59
N PRO A 199 -49.99 15.64 -20.81
CA PRO A 199 -48.81 14.72 -20.92
C PRO A 199 -48.74 14.00 -22.32
N LEU A 200 -47.87 13.02 -22.68
CA LEU A 200 -47.63 11.68 -22.11
C LEU A 200 -46.31 11.01 -22.57
N ILE A 201 -45.77 10.19 -21.67
CA ILE A 201 -44.62 9.26 -21.77
C ILE A 201 -45.23 7.88 -21.42
N PRO A 202 -44.95 6.71 -22.07
CA PRO A 202 -43.67 6.01 -21.85
C PRO A 202 -43.11 4.95 -22.85
N ALA A 203 -41.76 4.89 -22.87
CA ALA A 203 -40.86 3.71 -22.81
C ALA A 203 -41.00 2.44 -23.70
N GLY A 204 -39.86 1.96 -24.24
CA GLY A 204 -39.59 0.50 -24.28
C GLY A 204 -38.58 -0.14 -25.27
N LYS A 205 -37.30 -0.29 -24.85
CA LYS A 205 -36.36 -1.44 -25.12
C LYS A 205 -35.68 -1.68 -26.51
N SER A 206 -34.44 -2.20 -26.43
CA SER A 206 -33.62 -3.03 -27.39
C SER A 206 -33.35 -2.53 -28.83
N VAL A 207 -32.14 -2.06 -29.22
CA VAL A 207 -30.86 -2.80 -29.46
C VAL A 207 -30.92 -3.86 -30.59
N PRO A 208 -30.05 -3.88 -31.63
CA PRO A 208 -29.18 -2.81 -32.20
C PRO A 208 -29.05 -2.76 -33.76
N ALA A 209 -28.30 -1.75 -34.25
CA ALA A 209 -27.45 -1.73 -35.45
C ALA A 209 -27.99 -2.04 -36.88
N LYS A 210 -27.81 -1.04 -37.78
CA LYS A 210 -27.09 -1.20 -39.06
C LYS A 210 -26.56 0.15 -39.59
N PHE A 211 -25.88 0.14 -40.74
CA PHE A 211 -24.82 1.09 -41.11
C PHE A 211 -25.08 1.78 -42.46
N LEU A 212 -24.66 3.05 -42.57
CA LEU A 212 -24.66 3.93 -43.75
C LEU A 212 -26.00 4.26 -44.44
N GLU A 213 -26.38 5.54 -44.35
CA GLU A 213 -26.96 6.30 -45.47
C GLU A 213 -26.48 7.76 -45.37
N SER A 214 -26.14 8.40 -46.50
CA SER A 214 -25.55 9.76 -46.51
C SER A 214 -26.62 10.83 -46.67
N PRO A 215 -26.62 11.91 -45.85
CA PRO A 215 -27.60 12.99 -45.98
C PRO A 215 -27.32 13.90 -47.18
N VAL A 216 -28.43 14.33 -47.80
CA VAL A 216 -28.54 15.28 -48.91
C VAL A 216 -27.66 16.53 -48.72
N VAL A 217 -26.95 16.93 -49.78
CA VAL A 217 -26.15 18.17 -49.82
C VAL A 217 -27.07 19.40 -49.76
N SER A 218 -26.86 20.27 -48.76
CA SER A 218 -27.52 21.57 -48.66
C SER A 218 -26.73 22.66 -49.42
N HIS A 219 -27.44 23.64 -49.96
CA HIS A 219 -26.89 24.62 -50.91
C HIS A 219 -26.17 25.79 -50.19
N ASP A 220 -24.93 25.56 -49.68
CA ASP A 220 -24.09 26.67 -49.16
C ASP A 220 -22.56 26.52 -49.33
N ASP A 221 -22.05 25.49 -50.03
CA ASP A 221 -20.59 25.28 -50.20
C ASP A 221 -19.85 26.37 -51.00
N LYS A 222 -20.57 27.35 -51.59
CA LYS A 222 -19.99 28.46 -52.37
C LYS A 222 -19.45 29.63 -51.51
N ARG A 223 -19.26 29.44 -50.21
CA ARG A 223 -18.77 30.48 -49.27
C ARG A 223 -17.60 30.07 -48.35
N ARG A 224 -17.01 28.88 -48.55
CA ARG A 224 -15.82 28.47 -47.80
C ARG A 224 -14.60 29.32 -48.17
N SER A 225 -13.74 29.61 -47.19
CA SER A 225 -12.50 30.35 -47.46
C SER A 225 -11.40 29.44 -48.04
N PHE A 226 -10.45 30.02 -48.78
CA PHE A 226 -9.35 29.23 -49.38
C PHE A 226 -8.49 28.51 -48.32
N ILE A 227 -8.34 29.13 -47.13
CA ILE A 227 -7.67 28.54 -45.97
C ILE A 227 -8.48 27.38 -45.38
N GLU A 228 -9.80 27.53 -45.26
CA GLU A 228 -10.71 26.50 -44.77
C GLU A 228 -10.73 25.28 -45.70
N MET A 229 -10.73 25.49 -47.03
CA MET A 229 -10.58 24.42 -48.01
C MET A 229 -9.28 23.63 -47.80
N HIS A 230 -8.14 24.32 -47.70
CA HIS A 230 -6.85 23.66 -47.51
C HIS A 230 -6.75 22.94 -46.14
N GLN A 231 -7.38 23.48 -45.09
CA GLN A 231 -7.47 22.82 -43.78
C GLN A 231 -8.46 21.64 -43.76
N ALA A 232 -9.46 21.61 -44.65
CA ALA A 232 -10.33 20.45 -44.83
C ALA A 232 -9.59 19.34 -45.58
N GLU A 233 -8.96 19.68 -46.72
CA GLU A 233 -8.17 18.78 -47.55
C GLU A 233 -7.02 18.12 -46.77
N MET A 234 -6.29 18.88 -45.96
CA MET A 234 -5.21 18.36 -45.11
C MET A 234 -5.72 17.37 -44.04
N ARG A 235 -6.90 17.62 -43.47
CA ARG A 235 -7.55 16.73 -42.48
C ARG A 235 -8.15 15.47 -43.13
N GLU A 236 -8.64 15.59 -44.37
CA GLU A 236 -9.11 14.45 -45.15
C GLU A 236 -7.94 13.55 -45.57
N ALA A 237 -6.82 14.13 -46.00
CA ALA A 237 -5.59 13.41 -46.30
C ALA A 237 -5.03 12.68 -45.07
N GLU A 238 -5.02 13.31 -43.89
CA GLU A 238 -4.65 12.70 -42.61
C GLU A 238 -5.57 11.52 -42.27
N GLY A 239 -6.90 11.71 -42.37
CA GLY A 239 -7.88 10.65 -42.13
C GLY A 239 -7.75 9.46 -43.09
N LEU A 240 -7.48 9.71 -44.37
CA LEU A 240 -7.21 8.68 -45.37
C LEU A 240 -5.90 7.93 -45.11
N ALA A 241 -4.84 8.63 -44.70
CA ALA A 241 -3.57 8.02 -44.31
C ALA A 241 -3.75 7.09 -43.09
N PHE A 242 -4.48 7.54 -42.07
CA PHE A 242 -4.78 6.76 -40.87
C PHE A 242 -5.64 5.52 -41.20
N ALA A 243 -6.70 5.70 -42.00
CA ALA A 243 -7.56 4.60 -42.45
C ALA A 243 -6.80 3.58 -43.32
N LYS A 244 -5.82 4.01 -44.11
CA LYS A 244 -4.93 3.13 -44.88
C LYS A 244 -4.00 2.34 -43.96
N ALA A 245 -3.35 2.99 -42.99
CA ALA A 245 -2.46 2.33 -42.03
C ALA A 245 -3.18 1.24 -41.21
N VAL A 246 -4.40 1.50 -40.74
CA VAL A 246 -5.23 0.52 -40.00
C VAL A 246 -5.57 -0.71 -40.86
N ARG A 247 -5.80 -0.55 -42.17
CA ARG A 247 -6.01 -1.68 -43.08
C ARG A 247 -4.73 -2.52 -43.25
N THR A 248 -3.59 -1.88 -43.53
CA THR A 248 -2.32 -2.61 -43.68
C THR A 248 -1.94 -3.39 -42.40
N GLY A 249 -2.21 -2.82 -41.21
CA GLY A 249 -1.97 -3.50 -39.93
C GLY A 249 -2.93 -4.66 -39.63
N THR A 250 -4.14 -4.67 -40.19
CA THR A 250 -5.12 -5.76 -40.01
C THR A 250 -4.92 -6.92 -40.98
N ASP A 251 -4.30 -6.70 -42.13
CA ASP A 251 -3.85 -7.79 -43.02
C ASP A 251 -2.57 -8.46 -42.49
N LEU A 252 -1.61 -7.70 -41.96
CA LEU A 252 -0.35 -8.26 -41.43
C LEU A 252 -0.57 -9.14 -40.18
N SER A 253 -1.56 -8.82 -39.35
CA SER A 253 -1.94 -9.61 -38.17
C SER A 253 -2.79 -10.86 -38.48
N ARG A 254 -3.32 -10.97 -39.71
CA ARG A 254 -4.04 -12.16 -40.18
C ARG A 254 -3.15 -13.29 -40.70
N GLN A 255 -1.92 -13.00 -41.12
CA GLN A 255 -1.01 -14.03 -41.65
C GLN A 255 -0.23 -14.80 -40.57
N THR A 256 -0.20 -14.30 -39.32
CA THR A 256 0.59 -14.88 -38.22
C THR A 256 -0.21 -15.74 -37.23
N SER A 257 -1.50 -16.00 -37.50
CA SER A 257 -2.44 -16.54 -36.51
C SER A 257 -3.37 -17.66 -37.00
N SER A 258 -2.95 -18.50 -37.95
CA SER A 258 -3.62 -19.79 -38.23
C SER A 258 -2.65 -20.84 -38.78
N GLY A 259 -2.68 -22.10 -38.30
CA GLY A 259 -1.77 -23.14 -38.81
C GLY A 259 -1.50 -24.41 -37.99
N THR A 260 -2.47 -25.03 -37.30
CA THR A 260 -2.25 -26.37 -36.70
C THR A 260 -3.52 -27.26 -36.72
N GLN A 261 -3.34 -28.55 -37.02
CA GLN A 261 -4.30 -29.68 -36.96
C GLN A 261 -5.28 -29.92 -38.14
N ALA A 262 -4.75 -30.57 -39.18
CA ALA A 262 -5.23 -31.84 -39.81
C ALA A 262 -6.72 -32.08 -40.19
N SER A 263 -6.97 -32.46 -41.47
CA SER A 263 -7.30 -33.86 -41.87
C SER A 263 -7.63 -34.09 -43.38
N THR A 264 -7.38 -35.33 -43.85
CA THR A 264 -8.07 -36.10 -44.94
C THR A 264 -8.13 -35.65 -46.43
N VAL A 265 -7.22 -36.24 -47.23
CA VAL A 265 -7.43 -37.07 -48.46
C VAL A 265 -8.50 -36.72 -49.53
N ALA A 266 -8.02 -36.25 -50.70
CA ALA A 266 -8.34 -36.65 -52.12
C ALA A 266 -7.46 -35.75 -53.04
N GLY A 267 -6.88 -36.09 -54.20
CA GLY A 267 -7.27 -37.00 -55.29
C GLY A 267 -7.95 -36.20 -56.42
N ALA A 268 -7.45 -36.08 -57.67
CA ALA A 268 -6.22 -36.55 -58.33
C ALA A 268 -5.98 -35.75 -59.66
N ALA A 269 -4.86 -36.00 -60.36
CA ALA A 269 -4.55 -35.55 -61.75
C ALA A 269 -4.38 -34.01 -61.98
N GLU A 270 -3.67 -33.48 -62.99
CA GLU A 270 -2.73 -34.06 -63.99
C GLU A 270 -1.71 -32.98 -64.46
N THR A 271 -0.66 -33.38 -65.18
CA THR A 271 0.38 -32.53 -65.84
C THR A 271 -0.04 -32.24 -67.33
N PRO A 272 0.77 -31.68 -68.28
CA PRO A 272 2.19 -31.24 -68.26
C PRO A 272 2.54 -29.96 -69.10
N THR A 273 3.85 -29.72 -69.33
CA THR A 273 4.53 -28.99 -70.45
C THR A 273 4.31 -27.48 -70.67
N ASP A 274 5.22 -26.64 -71.19
CA ASP A 274 6.69 -26.62 -71.49
C ASP A 274 7.07 -25.14 -71.86
N ASP A 275 8.30 -24.62 -72.04
CA ASP A 275 9.70 -25.15 -72.04
C ASP A 275 10.53 -24.33 -70.99
N GLY A 276 11.58 -23.51 -71.19
CA GLY A 276 12.46 -23.12 -72.32
C GLY A 276 13.07 -21.71 -72.15
N ILE A 277 14.32 -21.38 -72.50
CA ILE A 277 15.51 -22.18 -72.87
C ILE A 277 16.78 -21.33 -72.54
N VAL A 278 17.85 -21.92 -71.96
CA VAL A 278 19.29 -21.49 -72.01
C VAL A 278 19.68 -20.13 -71.33
N ASP A 279 20.87 -19.87 -70.73
CA ASP A 279 22.21 -20.50 -70.74
C ASP A 279 22.97 -20.44 -69.37
N SER A 280 24.17 -21.05 -69.27
CA SER A 280 25.13 -20.94 -68.15
C SER A 280 26.53 -21.52 -68.46
N PRO A 281 27.63 -21.08 -67.82
CA PRO A 281 28.74 -22.02 -67.54
C PRO A 281 29.61 -21.83 -66.27
N ALA A 282 30.03 -22.98 -65.68
CA ALA A 282 31.33 -23.29 -65.03
C ALA A 282 31.80 -22.52 -63.75
N SER A 283 32.49 -23.10 -62.76
CA SER A 283 32.94 -24.47 -62.38
C SER A 283 33.42 -24.44 -60.88
N ALA A 284 33.76 -25.50 -60.12
CA ALA A 284 34.16 -26.89 -60.42
C ALA A 284 34.01 -27.87 -59.22
N ARG A 285 34.00 -29.20 -59.50
CA ARG A 285 34.41 -30.37 -58.65
C ARG A 285 33.55 -30.78 -57.43
N GLU A 286 32.97 -32.00 -57.37
CA GLU A 286 33.52 -33.38 -57.22
C GLU A 286 33.90 -33.72 -55.73
N PHE A 287 33.54 -34.85 -55.09
CA PHE A 287 33.12 -36.19 -55.54
C PHE A 287 32.19 -36.97 -54.55
N TYR A 288 31.44 -37.96 -55.08
CA TYR A 288 30.85 -39.18 -54.48
C TYR A 288 29.95 -39.19 -53.22
N ALA A 289 28.92 -40.05 -53.26
CA ALA A 289 28.11 -40.52 -52.13
C ALA A 289 27.65 -41.98 -52.32
N ALA A 290 27.57 -42.76 -51.23
CA ALA A 290 27.00 -44.12 -51.13
C ALA A 290 26.95 -44.56 -49.64
N SER A 291 26.12 -45.49 -49.14
CA SER A 291 24.81 -46.03 -49.57
C SER A 291 24.33 -47.08 -48.52
N HIS A 292 23.01 -47.27 -48.34
CA HIS A 292 22.39 -48.47 -47.71
C HIS A 292 22.66 -48.69 -46.18
N GLN A 293 21.91 -49.50 -45.40
CA GLN A 293 20.68 -50.31 -45.60
C GLN A 293 19.93 -50.55 -44.25
N LEU A 294 18.73 -51.15 -44.30
CA LEU A 294 17.95 -51.69 -43.16
C LEU A 294 17.87 -53.22 -43.20
N PRO A 295 17.71 -53.88 -42.05
CA PRO A 295 16.68 -54.92 -41.83
C PRO A 295 15.87 -54.65 -40.53
N ALA A 296 14.56 -54.95 -40.36
CA ALA A 296 13.76 -56.17 -40.57
C ALA A 296 14.11 -57.31 -39.56
N GLY A 297 13.18 -57.90 -38.76
CA GLY A 297 11.76 -57.59 -38.49
C GLY A 297 11.04 -58.66 -37.61
N GLN A 298 9.73 -58.46 -37.35
CA GLN A 298 8.70 -59.39 -36.78
C GLN A 298 8.54 -59.60 -35.23
N PRO A 299 7.34 -60.05 -34.73
CA PRO A 299 6.86 -60.00 -33.32
C PRO A 299 6.71 -61.45 -32.69
N PRO A 300 5.93 -61.87 -31.62
CA PRO A 300 4.65 -61.36 -31.04
C PRO A 300 4.46 -61.46 -29.48
N HIS A 301 3.19 -61.49 -29.01
CA HIS A 301 2.66 -61.69 -27.63
C HIS A 301 2.97 -63.07 -27.00
N PRO A 302 2.98 -63.23 -25.64
CA PRO A 302 1.78 -63.34 -24.75
C PRO A 302 1.81 -62.36 -23.54
N THR A 303 0.77 -62.07 -22.73
CA THR A 303 -0.47 -62.72 -22.28
C THR A 303 -0.37 -63.50 -20.94
N SER A 304 -0.67 -62.79 -19.84
CA SER A 304 -1.20 -63.21 -18.51
C SER A 304 -0.85 -64.59 -17.88
N GLY A 305 -0.41 -64.59 -16.61
CA GLY A 305 -0.51 -65.80 -15.76
C GLY A 305 0.09 -65.73 -14.34
N GLN A 306 -0.78 -65.60 -13.33
CA GLN A 306 -0.67 -66.12 -11.94
C GLN A 306 0.53 -65.75 -11.03
N SER A 307 0.21 -65.27 -9.82
CA SER A 307 1.11 -65.25 -8.65
C SER A 307 1.17 -66.64 -7.98
N PRO A 308 2.28 -66.96 -7.30
CA PRO A 308 2.16 -67.17 -5.85
C PRO A 308 3.22 -66.43 -5.02
N ARG A 309 3.08 -66.55 -3.68
CA ARG A 309 3.82 -65.85 -2.63
C ARG A 309 5.33 -66.15 -2.62
N ASP A 310 6.15 -65.14 -2.34
CA ASP A 310 7.16 -65.21 -1.27
C ASP A 310 7.80 -63.84 -0.94
N GLY A 311 8.22 -63.66 0.33
CA GLY A 311 9.27 -62.73 0.79
C GLY A 311 9.11 -61.19 0.68
N PRO A 312 9.23 -60.41 1.79
CA PRO A 312 9.54 -58.98 1.72
C PRO A 312 11.07 -58.74 1.52
N PRO A 313 11.50 -57.80 0.65
CA PRO A 313 12.91 -57.47 0.45
C PRO A 313 13.51 -56.61 1.60
N PRO A 314 14.84 -56.61 1.79
CA PRO A 314 15.49 -56.14 3.03
C PRO A 314 15.84 -54.63 3.08
N ILE A 315 16.09 -54.16 4.31
CA ILE A 315 16.47 -52.78 4.65
C ILE A 315 17.97 -52.53 4.42
N PRO A 316 18.40 -51.39 3.83
CA PRO A 316 19.82 -51.03 3.70
C PRO A 316 20.42 -50.48 5.01
N PRO A 317 21.68 -50.83 5.37
CA PRO A 317 22.27 -50.48 6.67
C PRO A 317 22.96 -49.09 6.73
N PRO A 318 23.05 -48.46 7.92
CA PRO A 318 23.66 -47.15 8.11
C PRO A 318 25.19 -47.18 8.24
N ARG A 319 25.89 -46.18 7.67
CA ARG A 319 27.34 -45.99 7.88
C ARG A 319 27.63 -45.24 9.19
N ARG A 320 28.60 -45.72 9.97
CA ARG A 320 29.05 -45.13 11.25
C ARG A 320 30.31 -44.25 11.07
N ARG A 321 30.55 -43.39 12.08
CA ARG A 321 31.73 -42.50 12.19
C ARG A 321 32.97 -43.29 12.68
N PRO A 322 34.21 -42.86 12.34
CA PRO A 322 35.41 -43.24 13.08
C PRO A 322 35.45 -42.61 14.49
N VAL A 323 36.22 -43.21 15.39
CA VAL A 323 36.50 -42.74 16.76
C VAL A 323 38.01 -42.95 17.03
N PRO A 324 38.73 -42.00 17.67
CA PRO A 324 40.15 -42.15 17.97
C PRO A 324 40.41 -43.06 19.20
N PRO A 325 41.62 -43.64 19.35
CA PRO A 325 41.98 -44.51 20.48
C PRO A 325 42.65 -43.76 21.65
N GLU A 326 42.53 -44.33 22.86
CA GLU A 326 43.33 -43.97 24.05
C GLU A 326 44.27 -45.13 24.43
N GLN A 327 45.54 -44.87 24.78
CA GLN A 327 46.33 -45.72 25.71
C GLN A 327 47.40 -44.92 26.50
N LEU A 328 47.27 -44.96 27.83
CA LEU A 328 48.31 -45.21 28.85
C LEU A 328 49.66 -44.41 28.88
N ILE A 329 49.73 -43.44 29.80
CA ILE A 329 50.65 -43.33 30.96
C ILE A 329 52.21 -43.44 30.78
N HIS A 330 52.91 -42.47 31.43
CA HIS A 330 54.27 -42.47 32.06
C HIS A 330 55.47 -41.69 31.45
N ALA A 331 56.13 -40.93 32.34
CA ALA A 331 57.57 -40.63 32.49
C ALA A 331 58.28 -39.48 31.70
N ASP A 332 58.48 -38.38 32.45
CA ASP A 332 59.76 -37.67 32.72
C ASP A 332 60.54 -36.78 31.71
N GLN A 333 60.69 -35.52 32.16
CA GLN A 333 61.94 -34.71 32.32
C GLN A 333 62.68 -34.02 31.14
N GLN A 334 62.62 -32.68 31.22
CA GLN A 334 63.73 -31.70 31.21
C GLN A 334 64.64 -31.53 29.97
N ALA A 335 64.56 -30.32 29.40
CA ALA A 335 65.73 -29.45 29.15
C ALA A 335 65.30 -27.97 29.31
N HIS A 336 66.24 -27.08 29.66
CA HIS A 336 65.99 -25.67 29.98
C HIS A 336 66.75 -24.71 29.04
N GLU A 337 66.57 -23.40 29.26
CA GLU A 337 67.40 -22.23 28.83
C GLU A 337 66.86 -21.36 27.67
N ASN A 338 66.95 -20.00 27.70
CA ASN A 338 67.13 -19.11 28.85
C ASN A 338 66.68 -17.63 28.64
N HIS A 339 66.24 -17.02 29.74
CA HIS A 339 66.38 -15.61 30.18
C HIS A 339 66.09 -14.40 29.25
N ARG A 340 65.23 -13.46 29.72
CA ARG A 340 65.65 -12.30 30.57
C ARG A 340 64.44 -11.55 31.22
N PRO A 341 64.62 -10.67 32.25
CA PRO A 341 63.57 -10.40 33.25
C PRO A 341 63.34 -8.91 33.65
N ALA A 342 62.48 -8.72 34.68
CA ALA A 342 62.53 -7.73 35.78
C ALA A 342 61.49 -6.57 35.85
N THR A 343 60.64 -6.66 36.87
CA THR A 343 59.87 -5.61 37.62
C THR A 343 60.68 -5.19 38.90
N PRO A 344 60.23 -4.37 39.90
CA PRO A 344 58.95 -3.66 40.21
C PRO A 344 59.07 -2.12 40.01
N ASP A 345 58.35 -1.15 40.60
CA ASP A 345 57.43 -0.98 41.77
C ASP A 345 56.39 0.14 41.39
N ARG A 346 55.40 0.64 42.16
CA ARG A 346 55.12 0.65 43.61
C ARG A 346 53.62 0.84 43.92
N LEU A 347 53.19 0.46 45.13
CA LEU A 347 51.77 0.33 45.51
C LEU A 347 51.09 1.61 46.04
N LYS A 348 49.77 1.73 45.77
CA LYS A 348 48.72 1.83 46.83
C LYS A 348 47.30 1.50 46.31
N LYS A 349 46.46 0.99 47.22
CA LYS A 349 45.07 0.50 47.09
C LYS A 349 44.03 1.62 47.39
N PRO A 350 42.69 1.40 47.26
CA PRO A 350 41.91 0.44 46.43
C PRO A 350 40.66 1.06 45.72
N VAL A 351 39.95 0.29 44.88
CA VAL A 351 38.48 0.03 44.94
C VAL A 351 38.07 -1.01 43.87
N ALA A 352 37.16 -1.92 44.24
CA ALA A 352 36.31 -2.85 43.46
C ALA A 352 36.72 -3.34 42.05
N LEU A 353 36.94 -4.66 41.94
CA LEU A 353 36.46 -5.50 40.81
C LEU A 353 34.96 -5.82 41.04
N ASP A 354 34.16 -6.47 40.17
CA ASP A 354 34.36 -7.25 38.93
C ASP A 354 33.40 -6.71 37.83
N GLN A 355 33.64 -6.81 36.52
CA GLN A 355 33.90 -7.95 35.62
C GLN A 355 32.72 -8.92 35.40
N SER A 356 32.60 -9.36 34.14
CA SER A 356 31.46 -10.07 33.53
C SER A 356 31.34 -11.54 33.98
N PRO A 357 30.20 -12.19 33.70
CA PRO A 357 30.20 -13.13 32.57
C PRO A 357 28.90 -13.09 31.72
N SER A 358 28.75 -14.04 30.80
CA SER A 358 27.67 -14.09 29.80
C SER A 358 26.95 -15.43 29.72
N SER A 359 25.80 -15.43 29.04
CA SER A 359 25.07 -16.55 28.41
C SER A 359 24.01 -17.32 29.21
N ILE A 360 23.07 -17.89 28.43
CA ILE A 360 21.97 -18.81 28.77
C ILE A 360 20.86 -18.24 29.67
N HIS A 361 19.69 -17.93 29.08
CA HIS A 361 18.43 -18.67 29.32
C HIS A 361 17.24 -18.08 28.54
N SER A 362 16.32 -18.94 28.10
CA SER A 362 14.99 -18.57 27.60
C SER A 362 13.90 -18.99 28.59
N THR A 363 12.69 -18.48 28.39
CA THR A 363 11.40 -18.82 29.04
C THR A 363 11.08 -18.18 30.41
N ALA A 364 9.76 -17.97 30.61
CA ALA A 364 9.08 -17.53 31.84
C ALA A 364 9.35 -16.10 32.35
N SER A 365 8.56 -15.12 31.88
CA SER A 365 8.39 -13.81 32.50
C SER A 365 6.93 -13.57 32.95
N SER A 366 6.60 -13.99 34.16
CA SER A 366 5.31 -13.65 34.80
C SER A 366 5.31 -12.19 35.26
N PHE A 367 4.24 -11.45 34.96
CA PHE A 367 4.08 -10.07 35.44
C PHE A 367 3.79 -10.01 36.93
N ASN A 368 4.35 -9.01 37.61
CA ASN A 368 4.01 -8.61 38.97
C ASN A 368 3.82 -7.08 38.99
N HIS A 369 2.63 -6.60 39.34
CA HIS A 369 2.37 -5.16 39.49
C HIS A 369 2.62 -4.70 40.94
N PRO A 370 3.27 -3.54 41.16
CA PRO A 370 3.50 -3.01 42.50
C PRO A 370 2.39 -2.06 42.96
N TYR A 371 1.68 -2.40 44.03
CA TYR A 371 1.03 -1.42 44.90
C TYR A 371 0.97 -1.94 46.35
N ALA A 372 1.18 -1.05 47.31
CA ALA A 372 1.19 -1.37 48.74
C ALA A 372 0.20 -0.50 49.51
N ALA A 373 -0.67 -1.12 50.32
CA ALA A 373 -1.27 -0.49 51.50
C ALA A 373 -1.93 -1.50 52.46
N LEU A 374 -1.29 -1.70 53.62
CA LEU A 374 -1.92 -1.68 54.96
C LEU A 374 -3.10 -2.62 55.27
N ARG A 375 -2.84 -3.67 56.09
CA ARG A 375 -3.54 -3.91 57.37
C ARG A 375 -2.71 -4.77 58.32
N GLN A 376 -3.08 -4.78 59.60
CA GLN A 376 -2.27 -5.27 60.74
C GLN A 376 -2.72 -6.65 61.23
N GLY A 377 -1.84 -7.44 61.87
CA GLY A 377 -2.29 -8.50 62.80
C GLY A 377 -1.36 -9.69 63.10
N SER A 378 -0.64 -9.63 64.22
CA SER A 378 -0.27 -10.77 65.11
C SER A 378 0.46 -12.04 64.60
N ARG A 379 1.80 -12.02 64.72
CA ARG A 379 2.65 -12.86 65.62
C ARG A 379 2.40 -14.39 65.83
N ILE A 380 3.53 -15.12 65.96
CA ILE A 380 3.78 -16.47 66.56
C ILE A 380 3.42 -17.65 65.63
N SER A 381 4.21 -18.74 65.47
CA SER A 381 5.50 -19.18 66.08
C SER A 381 6.48 -19.75 65.03
N GLU A 382 7.76 -19.84 65.39
CA GLU A 382 8.73 -20.73 64.73
C GLU A 382 8.65 -22.18 65.26
N LYS A 383 9.14 -23.13 64.44
CA LYS A 383 9.44 -24.59 64.60
C LYS A 383 8.58 -25.48 63.68
N ASP A 384 9.11 -26.29 62.76
CA ASP A 384 10.39 -27.03 62.75
C ASP A 384 11.00 -27.15 61.34
N ALA A 385 12.27 -27.57 61.26
CA ALA A 385 12.97 -27.85 60.02
C ALA A 385 13.24 -29.36 59.84
N ASN A 386 12.74 -29.96 58.75
CA ASN A 386 13.47 -30.91 57.87
C ASN A 386 12.52 -31.70 56.93
N GLN A 387 12.38 -31.24 55.69
CA GLN A 387 12.45 -32.04 54.45
C GLN A 387 12.14 -31.16 53.23
N LEU A 388 13.08 -31.09 52.27
CA LEU A 388 12.82 -30.51 50.95
C LEU A 388 12.41 -31.60 49.95
N PRO A 389 11.22 -31.55 49.35
CA PRO A 389 10.94 -32.25 48.10
C PRO A 389 11.69 -31.58 46.95
N SER A 390 12.25 -32.38 46.04
CA SER A 390 12.88 -31.86 44.81
C SER A 390 11.85 -31.09 43.94
N PRO A 391 12.20 -29.95 43.31
CA PRO A 391 11.24 -29.07 42.64
C PRO A 391 10.45 -29.73 41.49
N ARG A 392 10.91 -30.87 40.96
CA ARG A 392 10.16 -31.66 39.97
C ARG A 392 8.86 -32.28 40.52
N ARG A 393 8.74 -32.51 41.83
CA ARG A 393 7.49 -33.00 42.46
C ARG A 393 6.44 -31.91 42.64
N ALA A 394 6.84 -30.65 42.84
CA ALA A 394 5.90 -29.55 43.06
C ALA A 394 5.02 -29.29 41.82
N LEU A 395 5.61 -29.32 40.63
CA LEU A 395 4.91 -29.14 39.36
C LEU A 395 3.95 -30.29 39.04
N SER A 396 4.31 -31.55 39.33
CA SER A 396 3.36 -32.66 39.17
C SER A 396 2.21 -32.51 40.16
N THR A 397 2.47 -32.24 41.46
CA THR A 397 1.38 -32.08 42.44
C THR A 397 0.43 -30.93 42.13
N LEU A 398 0.88 -29.84 41.49
CA LEU A 398 -0.02 -28.77 41.03
C LEU A 398 -0.86 -29.18 39.81
N HIS A 399 -0.30 -30.01 38.91
CA HIS A 399 -1.08 -30.60 37.83
C HIS A 399 -2.10 -31.61 38.37
N ASP A 400 -1.68 -32.51 39.26
CA ASP A 400 -2.53 -33.50 39.92
C ASP A 400 -3.67 -32.83 40.72
N VAL A 401 -3.39 -31.73 41.43
CA VAL A 401 -4.41 -30.95 42.15
C VAL A 401 -5.36 -30.22 41.20
N THR A 402 -4.88 -29.68 40.07
CA THR A 402 -5.78 -29.04 39.07
C THR A 402 -6.62 -30.06 38.30
N LEU A 403 -6.13 -31.28 38.08
CA LEU A 403 -6.90 -32.41 37.54
C LEU A 403 -7.94 -32.91 38.56
N ALA A 404 -7.55 -33.11 39.81
CA ALA A 404 -8.49 -33.51 40.87
C ALA A 404 -9.61 -32.48 41.08
N ALA A 405 -9.29 -31.17 41.05
CA ALA A 405 -10.28 -30.10 41.10
C ALA A 405 -11.17 -30.04 39.84
N ALA A 406 -10.66 -30.48 38.68
CA ALA A 406 -11.43 -30.59 37.43
C ALA A 406 -12.43 -31.74 37.48
N ASP A 407 -12.00 -32.91 37.95
CA ASP A 407 -12.84 -34.09 38.07
C ASP A 407 -13.88 -33.93 39.18
N ASP A 408 -13.54 -33.32 40.32
CA ASP A 408 -14.49 -32.97 41.38
C ASP A 408 -15.55 -31.95 40.91
N ALA A 409 -15.15 -30.88 40.19
CA ALA A 409 -16.09 -29.92 39.63
C ALA A 409 -17.02 -30.56 38.57
N LEU A 410 -16.51 -31.46 37.75
CA LEU A 410 -17.29 -32.23 36.79
C LEU A 410 -18.24 -33.22 37.49
N GLN A 411 -17.77 -33.95 38.52
CA GLN A 411 -18.60 -34.87 39.30
C GLN A 411 -19.74 -34.12 40.01
N ALA A 412 -19.50 -32.92 40.54
CA ALA A 412 -20.55 -32.06 41.09
C ALA A 412 -21.59 -31.65 40.04
N PHE A 413 -21.14 -31.26 38.83
CA PHE A 413 -22.05 -30.96 37.71
C PHE A 413 -22.90 -32.18 37.32
N VAL A 414 -22.28 -33.35 37.16
CA VAL A 414 -22.95 -34.61 36.77
C VAL A 414 -23.92 -35.07 37.85
N ALA A 415 -23.52 -35.06 39.12
CA ALA A 415 -24.39 -35.46 40.24
C ALA A 415 -25.67 -34.61 40.30
N ARG A 416 -25.54 -33.29 40.15
CA ARG A 416 -26.67 -32.35 40.18
C ARG A 416 -27.56 -32.43 38.92
N THR A 417 -27.10 -33.03 37.83
CA THR A 417 -27.87 -33.18 36.57
C THR A 417 -28.31 -34.61 36.24
N ARG A 418 -27.81 -35.63 36.96
CA ARG A 418 -28.09 -37.06 36.70
C ARG A 418 -29.58 -37.43 36.70
N HIS A 419 -30.40 -36.68 37.45
CA HIS A 419 -31.86 -36.84 37.50
C HIS A 419 -32.55 -36.63 36.14
N LEU A 420 -31.88 -35.98 35.17
CA LEU A 420 -32.39 -35.77 33.81
C LEU A 420 -32.13 -36.95 32.87
N PHE A 421 -31.20 -37.86 33.19
CA PHE A 421 -30.69 -38.85 32.22
C PHE A 421 -31.78 -39.86 31.81
N GLU A 422 -32.64 -40.29 32.74
CA GLU A 422 -33.78 -41.15 32.41
C GLU A 422 -34.85 -40.44 31.58
N LEU A 423 -35.03 -39.13 31.78
CA LEU A 423 -35.94 -38.31 30.98
C LEU A 423 -35.41 -38.12 29.55
N PHE A 424 -34.09 -37.96 29.39
CA PHE A 424 -33.43 -37.99 28.09
C PHE A 424 -33.58 -39.37 27.41
N ARG A 425 -33.36 -40.46 28.16
CA ARG A 425 -33.51 -41.84 27.67
C ARG A 425 -34.94 -42.11 27.19
N LEU A 426 -35.93 -41.93 28.06
CA LEU A 426 -37.36 -42.13 27.75
C LEU A 426 -37.85 -41.29 26.56
N HIS A 427 -37.36 -40.05 26.42
CA HIS A 427 -37.76 -39.22 25.28
C HIS A 427 -37.02 -39.57 23.98
N SER A 428 -35.74 -39.95 24.06
CA SER A 428 -35.01 -40.43 22.88
C SER A 428 -35.64 -41.70 22.30
N GLU A 429 -35.92 -42.70 23.15
CA GLU A 429 -36.56 -43.97 22.75
C GLU A 429 -37.98 -43.77 22.18
N SER A 430 -38.71 -42.72 22.59
CA SER A 430 -40.04 -42.41 22.02
C SER A 430 -39.99 -41.72 20.65
N VAL A 431 -38.82 -41.33 20.17
CA VAL A 431 -38.60 -40.68 18.86
C VAL A 431 -37.76 -41.57 17.92
N ARG A 432 -36.62 -42.06 18.40
CA ARG A 432 -35.72 -42.98 17.68
C ARG A 432 -34.91 -43.79 18.70
N PRO A 433 -35.06 -45.14 18.75
CA PRO A 433 -34.32 -45.99 19.66
C PRO A 433 -32.80 -45.80 19.56
N LEU A 434 -32.11 -45.71 20.70
CA LEU A 434 -30.68 -45.40 20.74
C LEU A 434 -29.83 -46.49 20.08
N VAL A 435 -30.30 -47.75 20.13
CA VAL A 435 -29.69 -48.90 19.45
C VAL A 435 -29.74 -48.78 17.91
N ALA A 436 -30.64 -47.96 17.38
CA ALA A 436 -30.76 -47.67 15.95
C ALA A 436 -29.98 -46.40 15.52
N CYS A 437 -29.10 -45.86 16.38
CA CYS A 437 -28.22 -44.74 16.08
C CYS A 437 -26.76 -45.21 15.97
N SER A 438 -26.03 -44.70 14.98
CA SER A 438 -24.60 -44.91 14.88
C SER A 438 -23.82 -44.13 15.96
N PRO A 439 -22.64 -44.61 16.41
CA PRO A 439 -21.79 -43.85 17.33
C PRO A 439 -21.44 -42.44 16.81
N HIS A 440 -21.28 -42.28 15.50
CA HIS A 440 -21.03 -40.99 14.84
C HIS A 440 -22.25 -40.03 14.94
N GLU A 441 -23.49 -40.51 14.77
CA GLU A 441 -24.69 -39.69 15.00
C GLU A 441 -24.83 -39.27 16.46
N LEU A 442 -24.56 -40.19 17.40
CA LEU A 442 -24.59 -39.91 18.84
C LEU A 442 -23.52 -38.89 19.24
N ALA A 443 -22.30 -39.02 18.73
CA ALA A 443 -21.20 -38.08 18.95
C ALA A 443 -21.50 -36.70 18.35
N ARG A 444 -22.12 -36.64 17.16
CA ARG A 444 -22.57 -35.37 16.55
C ARG A 444 -23.69 -34.70 17.35
N ALA A 445 -24.64 -35.47 17.88
CA ALA A 445 -25.66 -34.97 18.80
C ALA A 445 -25.06 -34.49 20.14
N ALA A 446 -24.05 -35.19 20.67
CA ALA A 446 -23.34 -34.78 21.88
C ALA A 446 -22.62 -33.43 21.69
N LEU A 447 -21.91 -33.25 20.57
CA LEU A 447 -21.31 -31.97 20.17
C LEU A 447 -22.38 -30.87 20.04
N TRP A 448 -23.48 -31.14 19.33
CA TRP A 448 -24.57 -30.18 19.15
C TRP A 448 -25.14 -29.69 20.48
N TRP A 449 -25.44 -30.60 21.41
CA TRP A 449 -26.02 -30.24 22.71
C TRP A 449 -25.01 -29.56 23.64
N PHE A 450 -23.74 -29.99 23.64
CA PHE A 450 -22.68 -29.28 24.34
C PHE A 450 -22.52 -27.83 23.82
N LEU A 451 -22.53 -27.62 22.50
CA LEU A 451 -22.46 -26.29 21.90
C LEU A 451 -23.72 -25.45 22.17
N THR A 452 -24.89 -26.08 22.24
CA THR A 452 -26.17 -25.44 22.59
C THR A 452 -26.16 -24.97 24.03
N GLY A 453 -25.89 -25.87 24.98
CA GLY A 453 -25.84 -25.54 26.41
C GLY A 453 -24.74 -24.54 26.75
N ARG A 454 -23.56 -24.67 26.14
CA ARG A 454 -22.47 -23.68 26.32
C ARG A 454 -22.88 -22.29 25.82
N LEU A 455 -23.43 -22.16 24.60
CA LEU A 455 -23.83 -20.86 24.05
C LEU A 455 -25.00 -20.25 24.83
N ALA A 456 -25.96 -21.07 25.26
CA ALA A 456 -27.06 -20.63 26.11
C ALA A 456 -26.56 -20.12 27.47
N LEU A 457 -25.61 -20.82 28.11
CA LEU A 457 -24.99 -20.39 29.36
C LEU A 457 -24.17 -19.10 29.17
N GLU A 458 -23.39 -18.99 28.10
CA GLU A 458 -22.62 -17.77 27.77
C GLU A 458 -23.51 -16.53 27.63
N ASN A 459 -24.70 -16.66 27.04
CA ASN A 459 -25.68 -15.58 26.96
C ASN A 459 -26.37 -15.34 28.31
N ALA A 460 -26.77 -16.39 29.01
CA ALA A 460 -27.42 -16.32 30.34
C ALA A 460 -26.49 -15.88 31.49
N ILE A 461 -25.21 -15.56 31.22
CA ILE A 461 -24.32 -14.83 32.13
C ILE A 461 -24.14 -13.37 31.69
N ARG A 462 -24.24 -13.08 30.39
CA ARG A 462 -24.15 -11.72 29.82
C ARG A 462 -25.42 -10.89 30.06
N ASP A 463 -26.59 -11.52 29.96
CA ASP A 463 -27.88 -10.85 30.05
C ASP A 463 -28.27 -10.58 31.52
N ARG A 464 -27.89 -9.42 32.06
CA ARG A 464 -28.16 -9.02 33.44
C ARG A 464 -29.66 -8.72 33.65
N PRO A 465 -30.41 -9.49 34.46
CA PRO A 465 -31.86 -9.37 34.57
C PRO A 465 -32.32 -8.08 35.26
N THR A 466 -33.28 -7.37 34.66
CA THR A 466 -33.81 -6.08 35.14
C THR A 466 -35.33 -6.11 35.40
N GLY A 467 -35.79 -7.10 36.15
CA GLY A 467 -37.17 -7.19 36.62
C GLY A 467 -37.55 -8.62 37.06
N PRO A 468 -38.60 -8.79 37.88
CA PRO A 468 -38.93 -10.10 38.47
C PRO A 468 -39.33 -11.15 37.42
N GLU A 469 -40.05 -10.76 36.36
CA GLU A 469 -40.42 -11.66 35.27
C GLU A 469 -39.21 -12.07 34.42
N TYR A 470 -38.35 -11.11 34.10
CA TYR A 470 -37.11 -11.36 33.36
C TYR A 470 -36.14 -12.22 34.20
N GLN A 471 -36.11 -12.05 35.53
CA GLN A 471 -35.37 -12.93 36.45
C GLN A 471 -35.84 -14.39 36.34
N GLN A 472 -37.16 -14.64 36.25
CA GLN A 472 -37.67 -16.00 36.06
C GLN A 472 -37.31 -16.57 34.69
N GLN A 473 -37.39 -15.77 33.62
CA GLN A 473 -36.97 -16.20 32.27
C GLN A 473 -35.47 -16.52 32.22
N HIS A 474 -34.65 -15.72 32.90
CA HIS A 474 -33.21 -15.88 33.01
C HIS A 474 -32.81 -17.17 33.75
N GLU A 475 -33.45 -17.50 34.88
CA GLU A 475 -33.19 -18.78 35.57
C GLU A 475 -33.67 -20.00 34.77
N ARG A 476 -34.77 -19.88 34.00
CA ARG A 476 -35.18 -20.93 33.05
C ARG A 476 -34.15 -21.13 31.93
N ALA A 477 -33.57 -20.04 31.41
CA ALA A 477 -32.51 -20.11 30.40
C ALA A 477 -31.25 -20.82 30.94
N LYS A 478 -30.86 -20.59 32.20
CA LYS A 478 -29.77 -21.33 32.87
C LYS A 478 -30.10 -22.81 33.05
N GLN A 479 -31.30 -23.14 33.53
CA GLN A 479 -31.75 -24.53 33.69
C GLN A 479 -31.76 -25.28 32.35
N GLN A 480 -32.20 -24.62 31.27
CA GLN A 480 -32.09 -25.16 29.91
C GLN A 480 -30.62 -25.38 29.50
N ALA A 481 -29.75 -24.39 29.72
CA ALA A 481 -28.34 -24.49 29.39
C ALA A 481 -27.64 -25.65 30.14
N TYR A 482 -27.96 -25.86 31.42
CA TYR A 482 -27.49 -27.01 32.19
C TYR A 482 -28.05 -28.34 31.66
N SER A 483 -29.32 -28.38 31.26
CA SER A 483 -29.94 -29.55 30.60
C SER A 483 -29.21 -29.91 29.32
N ASP A 484 -28.93 -28.94 28.44
CA ASP A 484 -28.27 -29.18 27.16
C ASP A 484 -26.78 -29.59 27.32
N LEU A 485 -26.06 -29.02 28.29
CA LEU A 485 -24.73 -29.53 28.68
C LEU A 485 -24.80 -30.97 29.20
N ALA A 486 -25.85 -31.32 29.97
CA ALA A 486 -26.06 -32.66 30.49
C ALA A 486 -26.44 -33.68 29.39
N LYS A 487 -27.23 -33.29 28.38
CA LYS A 487 -27.46 -34.11 27.17
C LYS A 487 -26.15 -34.46 26.46
N GLY A 488 -25.28 -33.46 26.31
CA GLY A 488 -23.94 -33.63 25.72
C GLY A 488 -23.08 -34.64 26.48
N TYR A 489 -23.04 -34.55 27.81
CA TYR A 489 -22.35 -35.52 28.66
C TYR A 489 -22.95 -36.93 28.58
N TRP A 490 -24.27 -37.05 28.74
CA TRP A 490 -24.99 -38.32 28.78
C TRP A 490 -24.82 -39.13 27.48
N LEU A 491 -24.91 -38.47 26.32
CA LEU A 491 -24.62 -39.10 25.02
C LEU A 491 -23.16 -39.55 24.91
N SER A 492 -22.21 -38.71 25.35
CA SER A 492 -20.77 -38.95 25.25
C SER A 492 -20.29 -40.09 26.15
N GLU A 493 -20.68 -40.10 27.43
CA GLU A 493 -20.02 -40.94 28.46
C GLU A 493 -20.88 -42.04 29.08
N GLU A 494 -22.21 -42.01 28.90
CA GLU A 494 -23.09 -43.11 29.34
C GLU A 494 -23.52 -43.94 28.11
N ILE A 495 -24.12 -43.31 27.08
CA ILE A 495 -24.77 -44.03 25.97
C ILE A 495 -23.78 -44.62 24.94
N ILE A 496 -22.79 -43.87 24.47
CA ILE A 496 -21.81 -44.43 23.50
C ILE A 496 -21.04 -45.63 24.11
N PRO A 497 -20.55 -45.58 25.36
CA PRO A 497 -19.95 -46.74 26.02
C PRO A 497 -20.90 -47.92 26.24
N GLU A 498 -22.17 -47.68 26.60
CA GLU A 498 -23.19 -48.74 26.75
C GLU A 498 -23.36 -49.52 25.43
N LEU A 499 -23.54 -48.80 24.31
CA LEU A 499 -23.75 -49.40 22.99
C LEU A 499 -22.49 -50.06 22.42
N ALA A 500 -21.31 -49.47 22.62
CA ALA A 500 -20.04 -50.07 22.21
C ALA A 500 -19.77 -51.40 22.96
N SER A 501 -20.03 -51.42 24.26
CA SER A 501 -19.88 -52.61 25.11
C SER A 501 -20.86 -53.73 24.72
N GLY A 502 -22.11 -53.38 24.39
CA GLY A 502 -23.12 -54.34 23.96
C GLY A 502 -22.81 -54.99 22.60
N ASN A 503 -22.35 -54.20 21.62
CA ASN A 503 -22.27 -54.64 20.22
C ASN A 503 -20.89 -55.17 19.77
N ARG A 504 -19.85 -55.12 20.61
CA ARG A 504 -18.46 -55.51 20.26
C ARG A 504 -17.88 -54.79 19.03
N ILE A 505 -18.32 -53.57 18.77
CA ILE A 505 -17.83 -52.76 17.64
C ILE A 505 -16.44 -52.21 17.99
N THR A 506 -15.52 -52.19 17.03
CA THR A 506 -14.19 -51.56 17.20
C THR A 506 -14.34 -50.06 17.45
N PRO A 507 -13.57 -49.46 18.38
CA PRO A 507 -13.66 -48.03 18.65
C PRO A 507 -13.35 -47.22 17.40
N ASP A 508 -14.28 -46.36 17.02
CA ASP A 508 -14.08 -45.37 15.95
C ASP A 508 -13.20 -44.25 16.51
N SER A 509 -12.03 -44.04 15.87
CA SER A 509 -11.02 -43.08 16.33
C SER A 509 -11.55 -41.64 16.33
N GLU A 510 -12.49 -41.31 15.45
CA GLU A 510 -13.07 -39.96 15.37
C GLU A 510 -14.09 -39.73 16.49
N VAL A 511 -14.89 -40.75 16.82
CA VAL A 511 -15.83 -40.72 17.94
C VAL A 511 -15.08 -40.60 19.28
N GLU A 512 -13.99 -41.35 19.47
CA GLU A 512 -13.19 -41.25 20.69
C GLU A 512 -12.43 -39.90 20.78
N GLU A 513 -11.96 -39.32 19.66
CA GLU A 513 -11.41 -37.96 19.64
C GLU A 513 -12.47 -36.92 20.04
N VAL A 514 -13.71 -37.05 19.55
CA VAL A 514 -14.84 -36.21 19.96
C VAL A 514 -15.15 -36.34 21.44
N ARG A 515 -15.25 -37.56 21.97
CA ARG A 515 -15.51 -37.81 23.40
C ARG A 515 -14.43 -37.19 24.29
N ALA A 516 -13.16 -37.46 23.99
CA ALA A 516 -12.03 -36.87 24.70
C ALA A 516 -12.03 -35.32 24.64
N SER A 517 -12.33 -34.75 23.47
CA SER A 517 -12.38 -33.30 23.26
C SER A 517 -13.56 -32.63 23.99
N LEU A 518 -14.74 -33.25 23.95
CA LEU A 518 -15.94 -32.83 24.68
C LEU A 518 -15.69 -32.90 26.19
N MET A 519 -15.12 -34.01 26.68
CA MET A 519 -14.79 -34.17 28.10
C MET A 519 -13.76 -33.14 28.60
N THR A 520 -12.68 -32.88 27.85
CA THR A 520 -11.71 -31.84 28.22
C THR A 520 -12.33 -30.44 28.18
N ASN A 521 -13.26 -30.15 27.28
CA ASN A 521 -13.98 -28.87 27.26
C ASN A 521 -15.01 -28.75 28.40
N LEU A 522 -15.75 -29.82 28.73
CA LEU A 522 -16.72 -29.82 29.83
C LEU A 522 -16.04 -29.75 31.20
N ARG A 523 -14.87 -30.40 31.39
CA ARG A 523 -14.03 -30.19 32.58
C ARG A 523 -13.64 -28.72 32.75
N LYS A 524 -13.09 -28.08 31.71
CA LYS A 524 -12.71 -26.66 31.73
C LYS A 524 -13.91 -25.76 32.07
N LEU A 525 -15.07 -26.03 31.50
CA LEU A 525 -16.30 -25.30 31.77
C LEU A 525 -16.78 -25.51 33.23
N ALA A 526 -16.79 -26.76 33.72
CA ALA A 526 -17.21 -27.09 35.08
C ALA A 526 -16.30 -26.46 36.16
N ILE A 527 -14.97 -26.43 35.96
CA ILE A 527 -14.04 -25.67 36.83
C ILE A 527 -14.45 -24.20 36.87
N SER A 528 -14.71 -23.59 35.71
CA SER A 528 -15.04 -22.16 35.64
C SER A 528 -16.40 -21.87 36.27
N MET A 529 -17.39 -22.75 36.06
CA MET A 529 -18.70 -22.71 36.74
C MET A 529 -18.54 -22.79 38.25
N LYS A 530 -17.74 -23.75 38.77
CA LYS A 530 -17.48 -23.89 40.20
C LYS A 530 -16.73 -22.69 40.79
N ARG A 531 -15.80 -22.09 40.04
CA ARG A 531 -15.05 -20.87 40.44
C ARG A 531 -15.93 -19.62 40.56
N ASN A 532 -17.11 -19.59 39.94
CA ASN A 532 -17.98 -18.42 39.85
C ASN A 532 -19.39 -18.67 40.43
N ASP A 533 -19.58 -19.76 41.18
CA ASP A 533 -20.88 -20.19 41.74
C ASP A 533 -22.00 -20.38 40.70
N LEU A 534 -21.62 -20.72 39.45
CA LEU A 534 -22.49 -20.99 38.30
C LEU A 534 -22.67 -22.49 38.02
N LEU A 535 -22.48 -23.35 39.03
CA LEU A 535 -22.89 -24.75 38.92
C LEU A 535 -24.43 -24.87 38.95
N PRO A 536 -25.02 -25.97 38.45
CA PRO A 536 -26.43 -26.28 38.67
C PRO A 536 -26.79 -26.27 40.16
N PRO A 537 -28.05 -25.99 40.54
CA PRO A 537 -28.49 -26.07 41.93
C PRO A 537 -28.40 -27.51 42.47
N GLU A 538 -28.31 -27.66 43.80
CA GLU A 538 -28.34 -28.97 44.45
C GLU A 538 -29.75 -29.59 44.51
N GLU A 539 -30.78 -28.75 44.48
CA GLU A 539 -32.18 -29.18 44.34
C GLU A 539 -32.49 -29.47 42.85
N PRO A 540 -33.05 -30.66 42.52
CA PRO A 540 -33.47 -30.98 41.15
C PRO A 540 -34.51 -30.00 40.61
N PHE A 541 -34.24 -29.37 39.46
CA PHE A 541 -35.16 -28.44 38.82
C PHE A 541 -36.23 -29.18 37.99
N LEU A 542 -37.43 -28.59 37.91
CA LEU A 542 -38.62 -29.26 37.38
C LEU A 542 -38.49 -29.60 35.87
N PRO A 543 -38.55 -30.89 35.47
CA PRO A 543 -38.39 -31.28 34.07
C PRO A 543 -39.53 -30.86 33.12
N GLN A 544 -40.58 -30.21 33.65
CA GLN A 544 -41.67 -29.63 32.85
C GLN A 544 -41.29 -28.29 32.19
N ILE A 545 -40.18 -27.68 32.60
CA ILE A 545 -39.79 -26.30 32.22
C ILE A 545 -38.65 -26.30 31.18
N ILE A 546 -38.03 -27.46 30.93
CA ILE A 546 -36.89 -27.65 30.02
C ILE A 546 -37.30 -28.40 28.75
N ASP A 547 -36.63 -28.09 27.65
CA ASP A 547 -36.69 -28.91 26.45
C ASP A 547 -35.94 -30.23 26.65
N ARG A 548 -36.70 -31.31 26.64
CA ARG A 548 -36.25 -32.70 26.72
C ARG A 548 -35.74 -33.27 25.40
N SER A 549 -35.88 -32.55 24.27
CA SER A 549 -35.52 -33.07 22.94
C SER A 549 -34.06 -33.50 22.87
N ILE A 550 -33.82 -34.64 22.20
CA ILE A 550 -32.48 -35.16 21.89
C ILE A 550 -32.23 -35.08 20.38
N TRP A 551 -33.23 -35.45 19.58
CA TRP A 551 -33.21 -35.36 18.13
C TRP A 551 -34.04 -34.16 17.67
N LEU A 552 -33.46 -33.30 16.83
CA LEU A 552 -34.20 -32.24 16.16
C LEU A 552 -34.92 -32.78 14.92
N GLU A 553 -36.09 -32.21 14.61
CA GLU A 553 -36.81 -32.49 13.38
C GLU A 553 -36.10 -31.84 12.18
N TYR A 554 -35.93 -32.61 11.10
CA TYR A 554 -35.33 -32.17 9.85
C TYR A 554 -36.15 -32.70 8.66
N PRO A 555 -36.26 -31.94 7.56
CA PRO A 555 -36.97 -32.39 6.37
C PRO A 555 -36.24 -33.56 5.71
N GLN A 556 -37.01 -34.49 5.15
CA GLN A 556 -36.48 -35.62 4.39
C GLN A 556 -35.86 -35.12 3.08
N VAL A 557 -34.56 -35.35 2.89
CA VAL A 557 -33.78 -34.95 1.72
C VAL A 557 -33.21 -36.17 1.01
N ASN A 558 -33.12 -36.13 -0.31
CA ASN A 558 -32.47 -37.18 -1.09
C ASN A 558 -30.93 -36.99 -1.09
N GLN A 559 -30.22 -38.04 -1.52
CA GLN A 559 -28.75 -38.02 -1.52
C GLN A 559 -28.14 -36.93 -2.42
N ASP A 560 -28.83 -36.53 -3.50
CA ASP A 560 -28.44 -35.38 -4.33
C ASP A 560 -28.43 -34.06 -3.54
N LEU A 561 -29.50 -33.77 -2.80
CA LEU A 561 -29.60 -32.56 -1.99
C LEU A 561 -28.64 -32.59 -0.79
N VAL A 562 -28.39 -33.75 -0.18
CA VAL A 562 -27.32 -33.90 0.83
C VAL A 562 -25.95 -33.59 0.21
N SER A 563 -25.64 -34.14 -0.97
CA SER A 563 -24.37 -33.89 -1.66
C SER A 563 -24.19 -32.41 -2.06
N LEU A 564 -25.28 -31.75 -2.42
CA LEU A 564 -25.34 -30.30 -2.70
C LEU A 564 -25.10 -29.47 -1.43
N LEU A 565 -25.73 -29.84 -0.31
CA LEU A 565 -25.58 -29.21 1.02
C LEU A 565 -24.23 -29.53 1.70
N TRP A 566 -23.44 -30.45 1.13
CA TRP A 566 -22.04 -30.71 1.47
C TRP A 566 -21.05 -29.94 0.55
N GLY A 567 -21.56 -29.12 -0.38
CA GLY A 567 -20.73 -28.33 -1.30
C GLY A 567 -20.10 -29.12 -2.46
N SER A 568 -20.51 -30.37 -2.69
CA SER A 568 -19.91 -31.20 -3.75
C SER A 568 -20.44 -30.82 -5.14
N SER A 569 -19.64 -30.08 -5.90
CA SER A 569 -19.96 -29.68 -7.28
C SER A 569 -19.87 -30.84 -8.30
N SER A 570 -19.32 -32.00 -7.93
CA SER A 570 -18.98 -33.09 -8.84
C SER A 570 -19.89 -34.33 -8.76
N SER A 571 -21.10 -34.20 -8.20
CA SER A 571 -22.13 -35.24 -8.32
C SER A 571 -22.63 -35.33 -9.77
N SER A 572 -21.92 -36.12 -10.57
CA SER A 572 -22.39 -36.64 -11.87
C SER A 572 -22.94 -38.05 -11.65
N LEU A 573 -24.01 -38.41 -12.36
CA LEU A 573 -24.74 -39.68 -12.18
C LEU A 573 -23.98 -40.94 -12.68
N ILE A 574 -22.67 -40.84 -12.88
CA ILE A 574 -21.84 -41.84 -13.57
C ILE A 574 -20.80 -42.46 -12.62
N ASP A 575 -20.43 -41.79 -11.52
CA ASP A 575 -19.42 -42.29 -10.58
C ASP A 575 -20.08 -42.75 -9.24
N PRO A 576 -20.11 -44.05 -8.92
CA PRO A 576 -20.81 -44.58 -7.75
C PRO A 576 -20.06 -44.38 -6.42
N LYS A 577 -18.98 -43.58 -6.39
CA LYS A 577 -18.30 -43.17 -5.16
C LYS A 577 -18.43 -41.66 -4.93
N PRO A 578 -18.95 -41.21 -3.78
CA PRO A 578 -18.87 -39.79 -3.43
C PRO A 578 -17.39 -39.40 -3.24
N THR A 579 -16.86 -38.62 -4.17
CA THR A 579 -15.45 -38.16 -4.15
C THR A 579 -15.20 -37.06 -3.13
N GLY A 580 -16.25 -36.46 -2.55
CA GLY A 580 -16.18 -35.65 -1.35
C GLY A 580 -16.52 -36.50 -0.12
N SER A 581 -15.54 -36.71 0.76
CA SER A 581 -15.84 -37.05 2.16
C SER A 581 -16.62 -35.91 2.81
N GLY A 582 -17.49 -36.25 3.76
CA GLY A 582 -18.08 -35.26 4.67
C GLY A 582 -16.99 -34.56 5.51
N MET A 583 -17.40 -33.51 6.23
CA MET A 583 -16.54 -32.88 7.24
C MET A 583 -16.38 -33.84 8.41
N SER A 584 -15.23 -33.81 9.09
CA SER A 584 -15.12 -34.50 10.38
C SER A 584 -16.05 -33.85 11.41
N LEU A 585 -16.40 -34.60 12.45
CA LEU A 585 -17.27 -34.15 13.54
C LEU A 585 -16.74 -32.86 14.19
N LEU A 586 -15.43 -32.77 14.43
CA LEU A 586 -14.78 -31.58 15.00
C LEU A 586 -14.50 -30.47 13.97
N GLU A 587 -14.43 -30.78 12.68
CA GLU A 587 -14.42 -29.75 11.64
C GLU A 587 -15.80 -29.10 11.49
N GLY A 588 -16.86 -29.90 11.48
CA GLY A 588 -18.25 -29.45 11.31
C GLY A 588 -18.84 -28.76 12.55
N LEU A 589 -18.51 -29.23 13.76
CA LEU A 589 -18.97 -28.67 15.03
C LEU A 589 -17.76 -28.36 15.95
N PRO A 590 -16.91 -27.38 15.59
CA PRO A 590 -15.66 -27.11 16.30
C PRO A 590 -15.90 -26.60 17.72
N LEU A 591 -15.22 -27.22 18.71
CA LEU A 591 -15.37 -26.89 20.13
C LEU A 591 -14.55 -25.67 20.56
N SER A 592 -13.33 -25.52 20.04
CA SER A 592 -12.35 -24.49 20.42
C SER A 592 -11.40 -24.21 19.24
N ASP A 593 -10.33 -23.43 19.47
CA ASP A 593 -9.13 -23.52 18.63
C ASP A 593 -8.58 -24.95 18.60
N SER A 594 -7.84 -25.25 17.54
CA SER A 594 -7.19 -26.53 17.28
C SER A 594 -5.79 -26.32 16.68
N PRO A 595 -4.92 -27.35 16.63
CA PRO A 595 -3.62 -27.27 15.96
C PRO A 595 -3.71 -26.95 14.46
N VAL A 596 -4.87 -27.17 13.83
CA VAL A 596 -5.08 -26.97 12.39
C VAL A 596 -5.88 -25.71 12.04
N ALA A 597 -6.65 -25.15 12.97
CA ALA A 597 -7.49 -23.97 12.73
C ALA A 597 -7.86 -23.20 14.01
N PHE A 598 -7.98 -21.87 13.88
CA PHE A 598 -8.51 -20.96 14.90
C PHE A 598 -10.03 -20.85 14.79
N CYS A 599 -10.73 -20.81 15.93
CA CYS A 599 -12.18 -20.59 15.99
C CYS A 599 -12.47 -19.23 16.65
N PHE A 600 -13.13 -18.34 15.91
CA PHE A 600 -13.42 -16.97 16.38
C PHE A 600 -14.78 -16.83 17.04
N GLY A 601 -15.74 -17.67 16.67
CA GLY A 601 -17.09 -17.66 17.21
C GLY A 601 -18.01 -18.65 16.52
N ARG A 602 -19.21 -18.83 17.09
CA ARG A 602 -20.27 -19.66 16.51
C ARG A 602 -21.64 -19.20 17.03
N PHE A 603 -22.69 -19.42 16.25
CA PHE A 603 -24.07 -19.15 16.65
C PHE A 603 -25.05 -20.08 15.91
N ARG A 604 -26.27 -20.22 16.44
CA ARG A 604 -27.35 -20.92 15.73
C ARG A 604 -27.83 -20.06 14.57
N ALA A 605 -27.93 -20.66 13.39
CA ALA A 605 -28.36 -20.03 12.16
C ALA A 605 -29.48 -20.85 11.51
N ASP A 606 -30.49 -20.16 11.00
CA ASP A 606 -31.69 -20.75 10.43
C ASP A 606 -31.54 -20.78 8.90
N LEU A 607 -31.50 -21.99 8.32
CA LEU A 607 -31.22 -22.19 6.89
C LEU A 607 -32.50 -22.51 6.13
N PHE A 608 -32.71 -21.81 5.01
CA PHE A 608 -33.82 -22.04 4.08
C PHE A 608 -33.26 -22.36 2.69
N LEU A 609 -33.36 -23.62 2.28
CA LEU A 609 -32.99 -24.08 0.94
C LEU A 609 -34.18 -23.87 -0.01
N MET A 610 -33.93 -23.22 -1.15
CA MET A 610 -34.93 -22.89 -2.16
C MET A 610 -34.44 -23.26 -3.56
N GLU A 611 -35.38 -23.61 -4.45
CA GLU A 611 -35.14 -23.81 -5.89
C GLU A 611 -35.67 -22.60 -6.66
N ARG A 612 -34.91 -22.10 -7.63
CA ARG A 612 -35.28 -20.93 -8.44
C ARG A 612 -36.62 -21.13 -9.15
N GLY A 613 -37.62 -20.33 -8.82
CA GLY A 613 -38.98 -20.44 -9.34
C GLY A 613 -39.94 -21.35 -8.55
N ARG A 614 -39.45 -22.02 -7.50
CA ARG A 614 -40.29 -22.76 -6.51
C ARG A 614 -40.07 -22.25 -5.08
N GLU A 615 -39.82 -20.95 -4.93
CA GLU A 615 -39.41 -20.28 -3.69
C GLU A 615 -40.38 -20.49 -2.49
N LYS A 616 -41.66 -20.78 -2.77
CA LYS A 616 -42.67 -21.16 -1.75
C LYS A 616 -42.47 -22.56 -1.14
N GLN A 617 -41.59 -23.39 -1.71
CA GLN A 617 -41.26 -24.74 -1.25
C GLN A 617 -39.89 -24.75 -0.55
N GLN A 618 -39.68 -23.81 0.38
CA GLN A 618 -38.45 -23.74 1.17
C GLN A 618 -38.32 -24.93 2.14
N LEU A 619 -37.14 -25.53 2.20
CA LEU A 619 -36.79 -26.54 3.21
C LEU A 619 -35.98 -25.89 4.34
N PHE A 620 -36.48 -26.01 5.58
CA PHE A 620 -35.87 -25.42 6.78
C PHE A 620 -34.88 -26.38 7.46
N PHE A 621 -33.71 -25.89 7.87
CA PHE A 621 -32.70 -26.64 8.60
C PHE A 621 -32.14 -25.80 9.78
N PRO A 622 -32.42 -26.16 11.05
CA PRO A 622 -31.72 -25.56 12.18
C PRO A 622 -30.26 -26.02 12.18
N CYS A 623 -29.32 -25.07 12.08
CA CYS A 623 -27.88 -25.34 11.97
C CYS A 623 -27.04 -24.49 12.95
N TYR A 624 -25.77 -24.85 13.09
CA TYR A 624 -24.72 -23.95 13.59
C TYR A 624 -23.96 -23.34 12.42
N LEU A 625 -23.66 -22.04 12.50
CA LEU A 625 -22.60 -21.40 11.74
C LEU A 625 -21.40 -21.16 12.67
N SER A 626 -20.23 -21.65 12.29
CA SER A 626 -18.96 -21.44 12.99
C SER A 626 -17.97 -20.67 12.12
N ILE A 627 -17.25 -19.73 12.72
CA ILE A 627 -16.30 -18.83 12.04
C ILE A 627 -14.89 -19.32 12.35
N VAL A 628 -14.22 -19.82 11.32
CA VAL A 628 -12.95 -20.56 11.45
C VAL A 628 -11.91 -19.95 10.51
N ARG A 629 -10.62 -20.03 10.87
CA ARG A 629 -9.52 -19.82 9.92
C ARG A 629 -8.49 -20.95 10.05
N PRO A 630 -8.26 -21.75 8.99
CA PRO A 630 -7.18 -22.73 8.98
C PRO A 630 -5.82 -22.05 9.26
N GLN A 631 -4.90 -22.75 9.93
CA GLN A 631 -3.52 -22.29 10.06
C GLN A 631 -2.72 -22.46 8.76
N THR A 632 -3.31 -23.13 7.76
CA THR A 632 -2.77 -23.36 6.41
C THR A 632 -3.19 -22.31 5.39
N GLN A 633 -4.14 -21.42 5.70
CA GLN A 633 -4.70 -20.44 4.75
C GLN A 633 -4.94 -19.07 5.41
N PRO A 634 -4.85 -17.96 4.65
CA PRO A 634 -4.99 -16.61 5.20
C PRO A 634 -6.46 -16.20 5.39
N ASP A 635 -7.39 -16.79 4.65
CA ASP A 635 -8.81 -16.39 4.65
C ASP A 635 -9.63 -17.11 5.72
N ILE A 636 -10.54 -16.37 6.35
CA ILE A 636 -11.61 -16.98 7.16
C ILE A 636 -12.53 -17.82 6.26
N LEU A 637 -13.17 -18.81 6.88
CA LEU A 637 -14.23 -19.61 6.28
C LEU A 637 -15.41 -19.73 7.26
N PHE A 638 -16.61 -19.89 6.71
CA PHE A 638 -17.79 -20.23 7.50
C PHE A 638 -18.11 -21.72 7.32
N VAL A 639 -18.13 -22.44 8.44
CA VAL A 639 -18.60 -23.82 8.52
C VAL A 639 -20.06 -23.81 8.92
N ILE A 640 -20.91 -24.55 8.20
CA ILE A 640 -22.34 -24.64 8.50
C ILE A 640 -22.75 -26.12 8.62
N ALA A 641 -23.30 -26.48 9.78
CA ALA A 641 -23.55 -27.86 10.16
C ALA A 641 -24.91 -28.08 10.83
N SER A 642 -25.66 -29.09 10.39
CA SER A 642 -26.85 -29.60 11.09
C SER A 642 -26.49 -30.72 12.08
N GLN A 643 -27.33 -30.94 13.09
CA GLN A 643 -27.19 -32.03 14.07
C GLN A 643 -27.20 -33.40 13.38
N ASN A 644 -28.10 -33.62 12.41
CA ASN A 644 -28.22 -34.88 11.68
C ASN A 644 -27.18 -35.09 10.55
N GLY A 645 -26.30 -34.11 10.30
CA GLY A 645 -25.28 -34.21 9.25
C GLY A 645 -25.77 -34.03 7.80
N ALA A 646 -27.05 -33.73 7.57
CA ALA A 646 -27.59 -33.44 6.24
C ALA A 646 -27.02 -32.13 5.63
N VAL A 647 -26.73 -31.12 6.47
CA VAL A 647 -26.03 -29.89 6.07
C VAL A 647 -24.59 -29.94 6.56
N GLN A 648 -23.64 -29.77 5.64
CA GLN A 648 -22.19 -29.73 5.92
C GLN A 648 -21.47 -28.79 4.94
N LEU A 649 -21.90 -27.53 4.89
CA LEU A 649 -21.42 -26.56 3.91
C LEU A 649 -20.20 -25.79 4.43
N ARG A 650 -19.18 -25.62 3.59
CA ARG A 650 -18.08 -24.66 3.80
C ARG A 650 -18.22 -23.51 2.82
N ILE A 651 -18.06 -22.27 3.29
CA ILE A 651 -17.95 -21.06 2.46
C ILE A 651 -16.55 -20.48 2.67
N SER A 652 -15.77 -20.28 1.61
CA SER A 652 -14.36 -19.85 1.73
C SER A 652 -13.85 -19.04 0.51
N GLY A 653 -12.59 -18.61 0.55
CA GLY A 653 -11.91 -18.03 -0.63
C GLY A 653 -11.59 -19.03 -1.74
N SER A 654 -11.64 -20.34 -1.48
CA SER A 654 -11.25 -21.40 -2.42
C SER A 654 -12.45 -22.20 -2.94
N ARG A 655 -12.49 -22.41 -4.26
CA ARG A 655 -13.47 -23.30 -4.94
C ARG A 655 -13.26 -24.79 -4.64
N SER A 656 -12.27 -25.16 -3.83
CA SER A 656 -11.89 -26.57 -3.58
C SER A 656 -12.81 -27.33 -2.62
N PHE A 657 -13.61 -26.64 -1.79
CA PHE A 657 -14.37 -27.28 -0.70
C PHE A 657 -15.84 -26.84 -0.57
N GLY A 658 -16.36 -26.07 -1.54
CA GLY A 658 -17.74 -25.55 -1.52
C GLY A 658 -17.88 -24.24 -2.29
N PRO A 659 -19.01 -23.54 -2.12
CA PRO A 659 -19.23 -22.18 -2.65
C PRO A 659 -18.19 -21.18 -2.16
N THR A 660 -17.90 -20.17 -2.98
CA THR A 660 -16.98 -19.09 -2.60
C THR A 660 -17.70 -17.81 -2.20
N TRP A 661 -16.95 -16.83 -1.73
CA TRP A 661 -17.45 -15.47 -1.51
C TRP A 661 -18.05 -14.80 -2.77
N GLU A 662 -17.79 -15.30 -3.99
CA GLU A 662 -18.44 -14.86 -5.23
C GLU A 662 -19.89 -15.36 -5.36
N ASP A 663 -20.19 -16.50 -4.74
CA ASP A 663 -21.52 -17.12 -4.71
C ASP A 663 -22.43 -16.51 -3.64
N VAL A 664 -21.87 -15.76 -2.68
CA VAL A 664 -22.57 -15.15 -1.55
C VAL A 664 -23.09 -13.74 -1.87
N VAL A 665 -24.38 -13.52 -1.64
CA VAL A 665 -25.02 -12.20 -1.63
C VAL A 665 -25.42 -11.85 -0.21
N TRP A 666 -24.88 -10.75 0.31
CA TRP A 666 -25.13 -10.27 1.67
C TRP A 666 -26.40 -9.40 1.70
N ARG A 667 -27.37 -9.75 2.54
CA ARG A 667 -28.66 -9.05 2.70
C ARG A 667 -28.74 -8.38 4.07
N SER A 668 -28.30 -7.13 4.14
CA SER A 668 -28.32 -6.32 5.36
C SER A 668 -29.73 -6.11 5.92
N GLU A 669 -30.71 -5.86 5.04
CA GLU A 669 -32.13 -5.66 5.37
C GLU A 669 -32.70 -6.85 6.18
N ASN A 670 -32.44 -8.07 5.71
CA ASN A 670 -32.97 -9.31 6.29
C ASN A 670 -31.98 -10.02 7.22
N CYS A 671 -30.83 -9.39 7.53
CA CYS A 671 -29.72 -9.97 8.30
C CYS A 671 -29.34 -11.40 7.85
N SER A 672 -29.23 -11.62 6.53
CA SER A 672 -29.06 -12.95 5.94
C SER A 672 -28.01 -13.01 4.84
N LEU A 673 -27.49 -14.21 4.58
CA LEU A 673 -26.56 -14.50 3.50
C LEU A 673 -27.27 -15.44 2.51
N GLU A 674 -27.43 -15.00 1.26
CA GLU A 674 -27.92 -15.83 0.16
C GLU A 674 -26.72 -16.48 -0.54
N VAL A 675 -26.56 -17.79 -0.40
CA VAL A 675 -25.50 -18.56 -1.08
C VAL A 675 -26.11 -19.23 -2.31
N LYS A 676 -25.57 -18.93 -3.49
CA LYS A 676 -25.94 -19.62 -4.74
C LYS A 676 -25.36 -21.03 -4.70
N LEU A 677 -26.14 -22.01 -5.14
CA LEU A 677 -25.72 -23.40 -5.23
C LEU A 677 -25.86 -23.92 -6.67
N PRO A 678 -25.16 -25.02 -7.04
CA PRO A 678 -25.35 -25.69 -8.32
C PRO A 678 -26.81 -26.06 -8.61
N ARG A 679 -27.09 -26.36 -9.89
CA ARG A 679 -28.42 -26.81 -10.40
C ARG A 679 -29.57 -25.81 -10.19
N GLY A 680 -29.31 -24.56 -9.81
CA GLY A 680 -30.33 -23.50 -9.67
C GLY A 680 -30.97 -23.41 -8.27
N PHE A 681 -30.37 -24.06 -7.28
CA PHE A 681 -30.72 -23.89 -5.87
C PHE A 681 -30.02 -22.67 -5.27
N PHE A 682 -30.57 -22.17 -4.17
CA PHE A 682 -29.92 -21.17 -3.32
C PHE A 682 -30.33 -21.37 -1.87
N LEU A 683 -29.46 -20.93 -0.97
CA LEU A 683 -29.58 -21.13 0.48
C LEU A 683 -29.60 -19.77 1.16
N ALA A 684 -30.71 -19.41 1.79
CA ALA A 684 -30.76 -18.24 2.67
C ALA A 684 -30.38 -18.66 4.09
N ILE A 685 -29.28 -18.13 4.60
CA ILE A 685 -28.79 -18.30 5.97
C ILE A 685 -29.26 -17.08 6.76
N GLN A 686 -30.25 -17.24 7.64
CA GLN A 686 -30.73 -16.16 8.50
C GLN A 686 -29.92 -16.09 9.80
N CYS A 687 -29.46 -14.89 10.15
CA CYS A 687 -28.58 -14.64 11.29
C CYS A 687 -29.21 -13.62 12.26
N PRO A 688 -29.02 -13.75 13.58
CA PRO A 688 -29.36 -12.68 14.52
C PRO A 688 -28.60 -11.38 14.17
N GLN A 689 -29.24 -10.21 14.23
CA GLN A 689 -28.68 -8.95 13.72
C GLN A 689 -27.27 -8.62 14.27
N GLN A 690 -27.01 -8.87 15.56
CA GLN A 690 -25.70 -8.67 16.18
C GLN A 690 -24.63 -9.59 15.56
N GLN A 691 -24.99 -10.86 15.30
CA GLN A 691 -24.09 -11.83 14.70
C GLN A 691 -23.84 -11.50 13.23
N TYR A 692 -24.87 -11.13 12.47
CA TYR A 692 -24.76 -10.66 11.08
C TYR A 692 -23.75 -9.51 10.94
N LYS A 693 -23.88 -8.47 11.77
CA LYS A 693 -22.96 -7.31 11.78
C LYS A 693 -21.52 -7.73 12.10
N MET A 694 -21.34 -8.70 13.01
CA MET A 694 -20.03 -9.23 13.36
C MET A 694 -19.39 -10.05 12.24
N ILE A 695 -20.12 -11.00 11.61
CA ILE A 695 -19.55 -11.80 10.51
C ILE A 695 -19.28 -10.98 9.24
N TRP A 696 -20.11 -9.99 8.94
CA TRP A 696 -19.83 -9.02 7.88
C TRP A 696 -18.54 -8.23 8.18
N SER A 697 -18.42 -7.69 9.40
CA SER A 697 -17.23 -6.93 9.80
C SER A 697 -15.95 -7.78 9.77
N MET A 698 -16.01 -9.05 10.18
CA MET A 698 -14.87 -9.96 10.08
C MET A 698 -14.48 -10.26 8.64
N TYR A 699 -15.45 -10.52 7.76
CA TYR A 699 -15.21 -10.77 6.33
C TYR A 699 -14.63 -9.54 5.63
N ASP A 700 -15.28 -8.38 5.77
CA ASP A 700 -14.86 -7.11 5.19
C ASP A 700 -13.46 -6.68 5.67
N PHE A 701 -13.18 -6.79 6.97
CA PHE A 701 -11.85 -6.52 7.52
C PHE A 701 -10.79 -7.49 6.96
N SER A 702 -11.08 -8.79 6.90
CA SER A 702 -10.15 -9.79 6.36
C SER A 702 -9.84 -9.52 4.89
N ALA A 703 -10.86 -9.26 4.08
CA ALA A 703 -10.71 -8.91 2.67
C ALA A 703 -9.88 -7.63 2.49
N LYS A 704 -10.15 -6.57 3.27
CA LYS A 704 -9.40 -5.30 3.21
C LYS A 704 -7.95 -5.43 3.63
N VAL A 705 -7.64 -6.25 4.66
CA VAL A 705 -6.26 -6.52 5.08
C VAL A 705 -5.50 -7.27 3.99
N HIS A 706 -6.06 -8.37 3.46
CA HIS A 706 -5.38 -9.18 2.44
C HIS A 706 -5.28 -8.46 1.08
N ALA A 707 -6.28 -7.68 0.69
CA ALA A 707 -6.23 -6.81 -0.48
C ALA A 707 -5.03 -5.84 -0.45
N SER A 708 -4.51 -5.51 0.74
CA SER A 708 -3.33 -4.65 0.87
C SER A 708 -2.00 -5.32 0.49
N LEU A 709 -1.94 -6.66 0.37
CA LEU A 709 -0.79 -7.37 -0.21
C LEU A 709 -0.78 -7.39 -1.75
N TYR A 710 -1.67 -6.63 -2.40
CA TYR A 710 -1.77 -6.51 -3.85
C TYR A 710 -1.48 -5.06 -4.31
N PRO A 711 -1.03 -4.86 -5.57
CA PRO A 711 -0.80 -3.53 -6.12
C PRO A 711 -2.10 -2.75 -6.33
N ARG A 712 -2.03 -1.43 -6.15
CA ARG A 712 -3.06 -0.45 -6.55
C ARG A 712 -2.87 -0.06 -8.03
N PRO A 713 -3.82 0.65 -8.67
CA PRO A 713 -3.71 1.03 -10.08
C PRO A 713 -2.49 1.90 -10.44
N ASP A 714 -1.94 2.62 -9.46
CA ASP A 714 -0.73 3.45 -9.55
C ASP A 714 0.54 2.76 -9.04
N GLU A 715 0.46 1.46 -8.68
CA GLU A 715 1.51 0.73 -7.97
C GLU A 715 1.95 -0.56 -8.71
N LYS A 716 3.25 -0.86 -8.66
CA LYS A 716 3.87 -2.08 -9.19
C LYS A 716 4.48 -2.88 -8.05
N CYS A 717 4.09 -4.14 -7.87
CA CYS A 717 4.77 -5.02 -6.91
C CYS A 717 6.18 -5.36 -7.43
N ILE A 718 7.21 -5.07 -6.64
CA ILE A 718 8.63 -5.27 -7.01
C ILE A 718 9.35 -6.28 -6.10
N PHE A 719 8.80 -6.57 -4.92
CA PHE A 719 9.27 -7.60 -4.00
C PHE A 719 8.11 -8.10 -3.13
N ARG A 720 8.03 -9.42 -2.90
CA ARG A 720 7.14 -10.07 -1.92
C ARG A 720 7.90 -11.21 -1.24
N SER A 721 7.71 -11.40 0.06
CA SER A 721 8.41 -12.39 0.89
C SER A 721 7.60 -12.77 2.12
N THR A 722 8.01 -13.84 2.82
CA THR A 722 7.53 -14.23 4.14
C THR A 722 8.66 -14.06 5.15
N LEU A 723 8.50 -13.16 6.11
CA LEU A 723 9.51 -12.81 7.12
C LEU A 723 9.60 -13.89 8.20
N ARG A 724 10.83 -14.15 8.70
CA ARG A 724 11.06 -14.99 9.88
C ARG A 724 10.39 -14.39 11.11
N ALA A 725 10.52 -13.08 11.27
CA ALA A 725 9.93 -12.30 12.33
C ALA A 725 9.72 -10.84 11.88
N PHE A 726 8.66 -10.22 12.37
CA PHE A 726 8.34 -8.83 12.12
C PHE A 726 7.89 -8.13 13.41
N GLN A 727 8.39 -6.91 13.64
CA GLN A 727 8.03 -6.05 14.78
C GLN A 727 7.64 -4.67 14.29
N TYR A 728 6.61 -4.08 14.91
CA TYR A 728 6.08 -2.76 14.56
C TYR A 728 5.95 -1.88 15.81
N PHE A 729 6.79 -0.84 15.88
CA PHE A 729 6.83 0.12 16.97
C PHE A 729 6.17 1.42 16.52
N ASP A 730 4.95 1.68 17.00
CA ASP A 730 4.25 2.95 16.82
C ASP A 730 4.50 3.87 18.02
N ASN A 731 4.73 5.15 17.78
CA ASN A 731 4.92 6.15 18.83
C ASN A 731 3.61 6.53 19.54
N ASP A 732 2.43 6.24 18.98
CA ASP A 732 1.16 6.36 19.70
C ASP A 732 0.97 5.17 20.66
N PRO A 733 0.99 5.36 21.99
CA PRO A 733 0.84 4.26 22.95
C PRO A 733 -0.51 3.54 22.83
N GLN A 734 -1.54 4.22 22.32
CA GLN A 734 -2.89 3.69 22.13
C GLN A 734 -3.07 2.95 20.80
N SER A 735 -2.09 3.03 19.89
CA SER A 735 -2.14 2.31 18.61
C SER A 735 -2.19 0.80 18.82
N ARG A 736 -3.11 0.15 18.11
CA ARG A 736 -3.35 -1.31 18.09
C ARG A 736 -3.41 -1.85 16.66
N GLN A 737 -2.80 -1.15 15.70
CA GLN A 737 -2.81 -1.54 14.28
C GLN A 737 -2.05 -2.86 14.01
N PHE A 738 -1.10 -3.19 14.88
CA PHE A 738 -0.31 -4.42 14.81
C PHE A 738 0.06 -4.87 16.24
N PRO A 739 0.28 -6.19 16.48
CA PRO A 739 0.87 -6.66 17.74
C PRO A 739 2.22 -5.98 18.05
N LYS A 740 2.49 -5.73 19.34
CA LYS A 740 3.76 -5.12 19.82
C LYS A 740 4.88 -6.16 20.02
N GLU A 741 4.55 -7.45 19.90
CA GLU A 741 5.48 -8.57 20.02
C GLU A 741 6.05 -8.98 18.65
N SER A 742 7.03 -9.89 18.66
CA SER A 742 7.72 -10.36 17.47
C SER A 742 6.90 -11.41 16.72
N MET A 743 6.27 -11.03 15.61
CA MET A 743 5.32 -11.88 14.90
C MET A 743 6.00 -12.69 13.77
N PRO A 744 5.97 -14.04 13.81
CA PRO A 744 6.60 -14.87 12.79
C PRO A 744 5.71 -15.08 11.56
N GLY A 745 6.34 -15.41 10.43
CA GLY A 745 5.64 -15.82 9.21
C GLY A 745 4.80 -14.72 8.54
N CYS A 746 5.09 -13.45 8.84
CA CYS A 746 4.39 -12.31 8.25
C CYS A 746 4.71 -12.17 6.76
N GLU A 747 3.67 -12.01 5.93
CA GLU A 747 3.86 -11.66 4.52
C GLU A 747 4.16 -10.18 4.37
N VAL A 748 5.20 -9.84 3.60
CA VAL A 748 5.59 -8.47 3.25
C VAL A 748 5.52 -8.27 1.73
N GLY A 749 5.01 -7.11 1.30
CA GLY A 749 5.04 -6.65 -0.08
C GLY A 749 5.59 -5.22 -0.19
N LEU A 750 6.52 -5.02 -1.12
CA LEU A 750 7.03 -3.70 -1.52
C LEU A 750 6.44 -3.33 -2.89
N PHE A 751 5.77 -2.19 -2.94
CA PHE A 751 5.09 -1.68 -4.13
C PHE A 751 5.69 -0.32 -4.50
N GLU A 752 6.20 -0.19 -5.71
CA GLU A 752 6.65 1.08 -6.28
C GLU A 752 5.46 1.87 -6.81
N ARG A 753 5.37 3.16 -6.51
CA ARG A 753 4.38 4.06 -7.10
C ARG A 753 4.92 4.67 -8.38
N ILE A 754 4.13 4.61 -9.44
CA ILE A 754 4.52 5.07 -10.78
C ILE A 754 3.45 6.01 -11.31
N PHE A 755 3.82 7.28 -11.49
CA PHE A 755 3.00 8.26 -12.20
C PHE A 755 3.30 8.21 -13.70
N LYS A 756 2.27 7.95 -14.50
CA LYS A 756 2.35 7.99 -15.96
C LYS A 756 1.95 9.37 -16.46
N GLU A 757 2.88 10.07 -17.10
CA GLU A 757 2.63 11.32 -17.81
C GLU A 757 2.41 11.06 -19.30
N GLY A 758 1.47 11.76 -19.93
CA GLY A 758 1.32 11.75 -21.39
C GLY A 758 2.07 12.93 -22.02
N ALA A 759 3.18 12.68 -22.70
CA ALA A 759 3.92 13.68 -23.46
C ALA A 759 3.80 13.44 -24.98
N ALA A 760 4.10 14.45 -25.79
CA ALA A 760 4.00 14.37 -27.26
C ALA A 760 4.96 13.33 -27.87
N ALA A 761 6.09 13.04 -27.20
CA ALA A 761 7.05 12.03 -27.62
C ALA A 761 6.75 10.61 -27.09
N GLY A 762 5.65 10.42 -26.36
CA GLY A 762 5.27 9.16 -25.73
C GLY A 762 4.91 9.31 -24.25
N PRO A 763 4.43 8.23 -23.60
CA PRO A 763 4.20 8.24 -22.17
C PRO A 763 5.53 8.16 -21.40
N ARG A 764 5.74 9.07 -20.43
CA ARG A 764 6.86 9.01 -19.48
C ARG A 764 6.41 8.38 -18.16
N PHE A 765 7.28 7.63 -17.51
CA PHE A 765 7.02 7.02 -16.20
C PHE A 765 7.92 7.62 -15.11
N PHE A 766 7.30 8.11 -14.04
CA PHE A 766 7.97 8.76 -12.93
C PHE A 766 7.74 8.02 -11.62
N HIS A 767 8.83 7.72 -10.90
CA HIS A 767 8.77 7.15 -9.56
C HIS A 767 8.11 8.12 -8.56
N ARG A 768 7.26 7.63 -7.66
CA ARG A 768 6.53 8.45 -6.66
C ARG A 768 6.62 7.87 -5.25
N GLY A 769 7.73 7.21 -4.94
CA GLY A 769 7.96 6.55 -3.66
C GLY A 769 7.49 5.10 -3.65
N TYR A 770 7.43 4.54 -2.46
CA TYR A 770 7.03 3.15 -2.23
C TYR A 770 5.90 3.04 -1.21
N ARG A 771 5.21 1.89 -1.22
CA ARG A 771 4.38 1.39 -0.13
C ARG A 771 4.95 0.05 0.34
N ILE A 772 5.15 -0.09 1.64
CA ILE A 772 5.39 -1.37 2.30
C ILE A 772 4.08 -1.80 2.96
N ALA A 773 3.58 -2.97 2.60
CA ALA A 773 2.50 -3.64 3.32
C ALA A 773 3.06 -4.86 4.05
N VAL A 774 2.60 -5.10 5.29
CA VAL A 774 2.91 -6.32 6.05
C VAL A 774 1.63 -6.82 6.73
N VAL A 775 1.37 -8.12 6.64
CA VAL A 775 0.21 -8.80 7.23
C VAL A 775 0.66 -9.96 8.12
N THR A 776 -0.06 -10.23 9.22
CA THR A 776 0.24 -11.36 10.11
C THR A 776 0.11 -12.72 9.43
N GLY A 777 1.04 -13.63 9.73
CA GLY A 777 1.06 -14.98 9.15
C GLY A 777 -0.13 -15.85 9.55
N THR A 778 -0.40 -16.90 8.78
CA THR A 778 -1.56 -17.80 8.97
C THR A 778 -1.61 -18.48 10.35
N THR A 779 -0.45 -18.66 11.00
CA THR A 779 -0.27 -19.19 12.36
C THR A 779 -0.53 -18.17 13.47
N THR A 780 -0.73 -16.89 13.15
CA THR A 780 -1.04 -15.83 14.13
C THR A 780 -2.55 -15.59 14.20
N LYS A 781 -3.22 -16.02 15.28
CA LYS A 781 -4.70 -15.92 15.44
C LYS A 781 -5.25 -14.54 15.11
N THR A 782 -4.62 -13.48 15.60
CA THR A 782 -5.00 -12.08 15.32
C THR A 782 -4.59 -11.68 13.91
N LEU A 783 -5.55 -11.48 13.01
CA LEU A 783 -5.28 -10.83 11.72
C LEU A 783 -4.98 -9.34 11.94
N SER A 784 -3.87 -8.85 11.39
CA SER A 784 -3.47 -7.44 11.46
C SER A 784 -2.63 -7.07 10.23
N GLY A 785 -2.73 -5.81 9.81
CA GLY A 785 -2.07 -5.32 8.59
C GLY A 785 -1.62 -3.86 8.69
N ILE A 786 -0.37 -3.60 8.36
CA ILE A 786 0.19 -2.25 8.21
C ILE A 786 0.38 -1.89 6.75
N ASN A 787 0.29 -0.60 6.43
CA ASN A 787 0.50 -0.04 5.11
C ASN A 787 1.24 1.28 5.24
N GLN A 788 2.57 1.25 5.19
CA GLN A 788 3.40 2.44 5.37
C GLN A 788 3.92 2.95 4.02
N ALA A 789 3.72 4.23 3.75
CA ALA A 789 4.26 4.89 2.56
C ALA A 789 5.64 5.48 2.85
N PHE A 790 6.50 5.46 1.84
CA PHE A 790 7.82 6.07 1.80
C PHE A 790 7.84 7.03 0.61
N ILE A 791 7.54 8.30 0.86
CA ILE A 791 7.45 9.33 -0.19
C ILE A 791 8.84 9.92 -0.51
N PRO A 792 9.14 10.32 -1.76
CA PRO A 792 10.47 10.84 -2.12
C PRO A 792 10.85 12.16 -1.41
N GLN A 793 9.88 12.83 -0.76
CA GLN A 793 10.09 14.07 -0.01
C GLN A 793 10.72 13.85 1.38
N MET A 794 10.96 12.60 1.78
CA MET A 794 11.54 12.25 3.08
C MET A 794 12.70 11.25 2.90
N PRO A 795 13.83 11.42 3.62
CA PRO A 795 14.90 10.43 3.61
C PRO A 795 14.45 9.08 4.19
N VAL A 796 14.79 8.00 3.48
CA VAL A 796 14.65 6.62 3.97
C VAL A 796 15.69 6.39 5.07
N GLN A 797 15.25 6.40 6.32
CA GLN A 797 16.09 6.08 7.47
C GLN A 797 16.07 4.57 7.74
N TYR A 798 17.24 3.93 7.67
CA TYR A 798 17.37 2.48 7.82
C TYR A 798 18.53 2.08 8.74
N GLY A 799 18.52 0.83 9.19
CA GLY A 799 19.65 0.23 9.92
C GLY A 799 19.72 -1.28 9.71
N PHE A 800 20.92 -1.80 9.46
CA PHE A 800 21.14 -3.25 9.41
C PHE A 800 21.29 -3.79 10.82
N LEU A 801 20.49 -4.81 11.15
CA LEU A 801 20.42 -5.44 12.47
C LEU A 801 20.61 -6.96 12.35
N ARG A 802 20.75 -7.61 13.50
CA ARG A 802 20.58 -9.06 13.68
C ARG A 802 19.48 -9.33 14.70
N SER A 803 18.70 -10.39 14.51
CA SER A 803 17.79 -10.88 15.56
C SER A 803 18.57 -11.52 16.72
N ASP A 804 17.89 -11.84 17.84
CA ASP A 804 18.48 -12.63 18.93
C ASP A 804 18.89 -14.04 18.45
N ALA A 805 18.29 -14.53 17.35
CA ALA A 805 18.68 -15.78 16.68
C ALA A 805 19.73 -15.58 15.56
N ASN A 806 20.32 -14.38 15.46
CA ASN A 806 21.30 -13.96 14.44
C ASN A 806 20.76 -13.90 12.99
N ASP A 807 19.43 -13.86 12.82
CA ASP A 807 18.81 -13.65 11.51
C ASP A 807 19.16 -12.25 10.96
N PRO A 808 19.36 -12.10 9.64
CA PRO A 808 19.61 -10.80 9.03
C PRO A 808 18.34 -9.94 9.07
N ALA A 809 18.41 -8.80 9.75
CA ALA A 809 17.27 -7.90 9.94
C ALA A 809 17.51 -6.49 9.39
N LEU A 810 16.43 -5.81 9.01
CA LEU A 810 16.41 -4.42 8.57
C LEU A 810 15.45 -3.61 9.43
N SER A 811 15.96 -2.57 10.08
CA SER A 811 15.17 -1.52 10.70
C SER A 811 14.80 -0.46 9.64
N LEU A 812 13.55 0.00 9.63
CA LEU A 812 13.06 1.08 8.79
C LEU A 812 12.16 2.02 9.60
N LYS A 813 12.49 3.32 9.66
CA LYS A 813 11.56 4.30 10.22
C LYS A 813 10.49 4.70 9.22
N PHE A 814 9.32 5.02 9.75
CA PHE A 814 8.19 5.55 8.98
C PHE A 814 7.61 6.78 9.68
N GLU A 815 7.08 7.71 8.90
CA GLU A 815 6.39 8.91 9.38
C GLU A 815 5.30 9.30 8.36
N ASN A 816 4.07 8.90 8.65
CA ASN A 816 2.89 9.09 7.81
C ASN A 816 1.84 9.92 8.56
N GLY A 817 2.07 11.24 8.58
CA GLY A 817 1.18 12.23 9.19
C GLY A 817 1.18 12.16 10.72
N ARG A 818 0.25 11.39 11.29
CA ARG A 818 0.19 11.12 12.75
C ARG A 818 0.91 9.85 13.16
N GLN A 819 1.03 8.88 12.25
CA GLN A 819 1.76 7.64 12.52
C GLN A 819 3.25 7.91 12.38
N LYS A 820 4.03 7.60 13.41
CA LYS A 820 5.48 7.72 13.37
C LYS A 820 6.09 6.60 14.20
N GLY A 821 7.16 6.00 13.72
CA GLY A 821 7.72 4.84 14.40
C GLY A 821 8.84 4.15 13.64
N ASN A 822 9.08 2.90 14.02
CA ASN A 822 10.09 2.02 13.46
C ASN A 822 9.50 0.62 13.22
N MET A 823 9.90 -0.03 12.14
CA MET A 823 9.57 -1.44 11.87
C MET A 823 10.85 -2.24 11.70
N VAL A 824 10.86 -3.47 12.20
CA VAL A 824 12.01 -4.38 12.07
C VAL A 824 11.58 -5.63 11.31
N LEU A 825 12.18 -5.86 10.15
CA LEU A 825 11.92 -6.99 9.26
C LEU A 825 13.09 -7.97 9.38
N SER A 826 12.84 -9.21 9.83
CA SER A 826 13.85 -10.28 9.89
C SER A 826 13.64 -11.26 8.74
N PHE A 827 14.66 -11.42 7.89
CA PHE A 827 14.59 -12.13 6.62
C PHE A 827 15.13 -13.56 6.73
N ASN A 828 14.90 -14.37 5.69
CA ASN A 828 15.35 -15.75 5.66
C ASN A 828 16.87 -15.86 5.51
N ASP A 829 17.44 -14.96 4.71
CA ASP A 829 18.87 -14.81 4.42
C ASP A 829 19.25 -13.33 4.15
N GLU A 830 20.56 -13.10 3.99
CA GLU A 830 21.13 -11.76 3.88
C GLU A 830 20.99 -11.14 2.47
N GLN A 831 20.85 -11.96 1.42
CA GLN A 831 20.59 -11.51 0.06
C GLN A 831 19.15 -10.99 -0.07
N GLU A 832 18.20 -11.67 0.59
CA GLU A 832 16.80 -11.23 0.66
C GLU A 832 16.67 -9.85 1.34
N ARG A 833 17.34 -9.66 2.49
CA ARG A 833 17.43 -8.36 3.18
C ARG A 833 18.05 -7.27 2.28
N LEU A 834 19.19 -7.56 1.67
CA LEU A 834 19.89 -6.61 0.79
C LEU A 834 19.08 -6.27 -0.47
N ARG A 835 18.31 -7.22 -1.01
CA ARG A 835 17.43 -6.99 -2.16
C ARG A 835 16.31 -6.01 -1.84
N LEU A 836 15.60 -6.18 -0.71
CA LEU A 836 14.57 -5.22 -0.29
C LEU A 836 15.17 -3.83 -0.02
N HIS A 837 16.33 -3.77 0.65
CA HIS A 837 17.06 -2.51 0.87
C HIS A 837 17.41 -1.81 -0.45
N ASN A 838 18.10 -2.49 -1.37
CA ASN A 838 18.58 -1.89 -2.61
C ASN A 838 17.44 -1.45 -3.53
N LEU A 839 16.29 -2.15 -3.51
CA LEU A 839 15.07 -1.69 -4.18
C LEU A 839 14.53 -0.40 -3.52
N LEU A 840 14.38 -0.38 -2.20
CA LEU A 840 13.85 0.78 -1.45
C LEU A 840 14.70 2.05 -1.61
N ILE A 841 16.02 1.92 -1.79
CA ILE A 841 16.92 3.06 -2.02
C ILE A 841 17.20 3.34 -3.52
N GLY A 842 16.68 2.52 -4.43
CA GLY A 842 16.79 2.70 -5.89
C GLY A 842 18.13 2.27 -6.51
N THR A 843 18.98 1.55 -5.77
CA THR A 843 20.32 1.11 -6.20
C THR A 843 20.36 -0.33 -6.75
N ALA A 844 19.26 -1.08 -6.62
CA ALA A 844 19.11 -2.37 -7.29
C ALA A 844 19.15 -2.19 -8.82
N LEU A 845 19.75 -3.16 -9.51
CA LEU A 845 19.71 -3.29 -10.97
C LEU A 845 18.53 -4.18 -11.38
N GLY A 846 17.89 -3.81 -12.48
CA GLY A 846 16.92 -4.64 -13.20
C GLY A 846 17.55 -5.84 -13.90
N ARG A 847 16.79 -6.46 -14.83
CA ARG A 847 17.32 -7.51 -15.72
C ARG A 847 17.91 -6.96 -17.02
N ASP A 848 17.60 -5.70 -17.28
CA ASP A 848 17.75 -4.95 -18.52
C ASP A 848 18.28 -3.55 -18.16
N GLU A 849 19.23 -3.50 -17.22
CA GLU A 849 19.89 -2.30 -16.71
C GLU A 849 21.37 -2.58 -16.39
N GLU A 850 22.26 -1.72 -16.88
CA GLU A 850 23.71 -1.82 -16.62
C GLU A 850 24.25 -0.55 -15.93
N VAL A 851 25.41 -0.71 -15.29
CA VAL A 851 26.23 0.37 -14.75
C VAL A 851 27.15 0.94 -15.85
N PHE A 852 26.72 2.04 -16.48
CA PHE A 852 27.47 2.68 -17.57
C PHE A 852 28.72 3.43 -17.11
N CYS A 853 28.77 3.85 -15.84
CA CYS A 853 29.92 4.55 -15.26
C CYS A 853 29.90 4.44 -13.72
N GLU A 854 31.07 4.28 -13.11
CA GLU A 854 31.29 4.52 -11.69
C GLU A 854 32.57 5.34 -11.50
N VAL A 855 32.47 6.51 -10.87
CA VAL A 855 33.58 7.47 -10.70
C VAL A 855 33.61 8.06 -9.29
N PRO A 856 34.79 8.31 -8.70
CA PRO A 856 34.91 9.00 -7.42
C PRO A 856 34.46 10.46 -7.50
N LEU A 857 34.03 11.00 -6.36
CA LEU A 857 33.60 12.40 -6.20
C LEU A 857 34.48 13.09 -5.15
N GLN A 858 34.94 14.31 -5.44
CA GLN A 858 35.50 15.21 -4.42
C GLN A 858 34.43 16.05 -3.72
N GLY A 859 33.31 16.32 -4.39
CA GLY A 859 32.19 17.06 -3.80
C GLY A 859 31.01 17.23 -4.73
N VAL A 860 29.82 17.37 -4.15
CA VAL A 860 28.56 17.70 -4.84
C VAL A 860 27.83 18.78 -4.05
N TRP A 861 27.34 19.81 -4.74
CA TRP A 861 26.52 20.86 -4.14
C TRP A 861 25.49 21.39 -5.14
N PHE A 862 24.34 21.82 -4.62
CA PHE A 862 23.23 22.33 -5.42
C PHE A 862 23.02 23.83 -5.18
N SER A 863 22.56 24.57 -6.19
CA SER A 863 22.07 25.95 -6.07
C SER A 863 20.78 26.15 -6.88
N GLU A 864 20.01 27.21 -6.60
CA GLU A 864 18.87 27.60 -7.45
C GLU A 864 19.32 28.46 -8.64
N ARG A 865 20.35 29.29 -8.47
CA ARG A 865 20.86 30.24 -9.49
C ARG A 865 22.34 30.02 -9.80
N TYR A 866 22.74 30.35 -11.02
CA TYR A 866 24.13 30.31 -11.46
C TYR A 866 24.93 31.46 -10.84
N GLY A 867 26.09 31.16 -10.24
CA GLY A 867 26.94 32.13 -9.56
C GLY A 867 26.52 32.53 -8.14
N ASP A 868 25.40 32.01 -7.62
CA ASP A 868 24.93 32.27 -6.26
C ASP A 868 25.57 31.29 -5.23
N PRO A 869 26.30 31.76 -4.20
CA PRO A 869 27.02 30.90 -3.25
C PRO A 869 26.10 30.23 -2.21
N SER A 870 25.28 29.28 -2.69
CA SER A 870 24.46 28.30 -1.94
C SER A 870 23.36 28.86 -1.01
N GLN A 871 22.11 28.51 -1.30
CA GLN A 871 20.97 28.81 -0.43
C GLN A 871 21.03 28.00 0.88
N PRO A 872 20.53 28.54 2.02
CA PRO A 872 20.64 27.89 3.33
C PRO A 872 20.15 26.44 3.37
N CYS A 873 18.98 26.16 2.81
CA CYS A 873 18.35 24.84 2.77
C CYS A 873 19.12 23.79 1.96
N LEU A 874 19.98 24.20 1.01
CA LEU A 874 20.80 23.28 0.20
C LEU A 874 22.18 23.01 0.81
N LYS A 875 22.62 23.78 1.82
CA LYS A 875 23.95 23.61 2.45
C LYS A 875 24.12 22.26 3.15
N VAL A 876 23.04 21.61 3.53
CA VAL A 876 23.07 20.23 4.04
C VAL A 876 23.70 19.26 3.03
N ILE A 877 23.43 19.44 1.73
CA ILE A 877 23.93 18.57 0.65
C ILE A 877 25.43 18.79 0.41
N SER A 878 25.89 20.04 0.45
CA SER A 878 27.33 20.36 0.33
C SER A 878 28.18 19.88 1.51
N ASN A 879 27.55 19.60 2.66
CA ASN A 879 28.23 19.14 3.87
C ASN A 879 28.36 17.61 3.96
N LEU A 880 27.78 16.85 3.03
CA LEU A 880 27.88 15.39 3.01
C LEU A 880 29.28 14.94 2.59
N THR A 881 29.78 13.86 3.22
CA THR A 881 31.10 13.29 2.87
C THR A 881 30.95 12.35 1.67
N TRP A 882 30.94 12.94 0.47
CA TRP A 882 30.83 12.25 -0.81
C TRP A 882 31.96 11.25 -1.05
N GLN A 883 31.67 10.19 -1.81
CA GLN A 883 32.63 9.14 -2.16
C GLN A 883 32.68 8.87 -3.66
N LYS A 884 31.53 8.56 -4.29
CA LYS A 884 31.45 8.22 -5.72
C LYS A 884 30.05 8.43 -6.30
N ALA A 885 29.96 8.54 -7.62
CA ALA A 885 28.73 8.47 -8.39
C ALA A 885 28.72 7.20 -9.25
N ARG A 886 27.57 6.55 -9.36
CA ARG A 886 27.30 5.44 -10.29
C ARG A 886 26.14 5.81 -11.21
N VAL A 887 26.34 5.72 -12.52
CA VAL A 887 25.30 5.95 -13.53
C VAL A 887 24.72 4.61 -13.96
N ILE A 888 23.41 4.46 -13.85
CA ILE A 888 22.65 3.26 -14.22
C ILE A 888 21.64 3.66 -15.30
N ASN A 889 21.52 2.88 -16.37
CA ASN A 889 20.51 3.08 -17.41
C ASN A 889 20.06 1.73 -17.98
N HIS A 890 19.12 1.74 -18.92
CA HIS A 890 18.72 0.57 -19.70
C HIS A 890 19.90 -0.02 -20.47
N ASP A 891 20.07 -1.34 -20.45
CA ASP A 891 20.90 -2.06 -21.42
C ASP A 891 20.08 -2.36 -22.70
N ASN A 892 20.68 -2.16 -23.87
CA ASN A 892 20.05 -2.26 -25.19
C ASN A 892 20.87 -3.18 -26.12
N ASP A 893 21.26 -4.36 -25.62
CA ASP A 893 22.01 -5.42 -26.32
C ASP A 893 23.29 -4.91 -27.01
N GLY A 894 23.97 -3.92 -26.42
CA GLY A 894 25.21 -3.33 -26.90
C GLY A 894 25.08 -2.06 -27.76
N GLU A 895 23.87 -1.62 -28.11
CA GLU A 895 23.66 -0.27 -28.64
C GLU A 895 23.71 0.77 -27.50
N ARG A 896 24.12 2.01 -27.81
CA ARG A 896 24.16 3.11 -26.82
C ARG A 896 22.75 3.47 -26.37
N PRO A 897 22.45 3.49 -25.05
CA PRO A 897 21.11 3.80 -24.58
C PRO A 897 20.72 5.26 -24.85
N SER A 898 19.42 5.54 -24.85
CA SER A 898 18.97 6.93 -24.76
C SER A 898 19.20 7.48 -23.36
N CYS A 899 19.64 8.74 -23.29
CA CYS A 899 19.73 9.52 -22.05
C CYS A 899 18.60 10.56 -21.95
N VAL A 900 17.75 10.64 -22.98
CA VAL A 900 16.60 11.55 -23.09
C VAL A 900 15.36 10.70 -23.35
N LEU A 901 14.25 11.03 -22.69
CA LEU A 901 13.06 10.17 -22.51
C LEU A 901 13.40 8.82 -21.87
N ALA A 902 14.46 8.79 -21.05
CA ALA A 902 14.98 7.59 -20.42
C ALA A 902 14.29 7.32 -19.08
N ASP A 903 13.27 6.46 -19.07
CA ASP A 903 12.53 6.08 -17.84
C ASP A 903 13.40 5.42 -16.75
N LYS A 904 14.62 4.96 -17.10
CA LYS A 904 15.52 4.19 -16.22
C LYS A 904 16.82 4.90 -15.84
N LEU A 905 17.22 5.95 -16.58
CA LEU A 905 18.48 6.65 -16.32
C LEU A 905 18.46 7.23 -14.91
N ARG A 906 19.43 6.84 -14.10
CA ARG A 906 19.59 7.36 -12.73
C ARG A 906 21.05 7.41 -12.31
N VAL A 907 21.35 8.39 -11.48
CA VAL A 907 22.66 8.54 -10.84
C VAL A 907 22.50 8.26 -9.35
N VAL A 908 23.28 7.29 -8.86
CA VAL A 908 23.41 6.96 -7.44
C VAL A 908 24.68 7.61 -6.93
N TYR A 909 24.54 8.61 -6.06
CA TYR A 909 25.64 9.25 -5.35
C TYR A 909 25.80 8.57 -3.98
N GLU A 910 26.98 8.02 -3.70
CA GLU A 910 27.32 7.40 -2.41
C GLU A 910 28.07 8.41 -1.52
N PHE A 911 27.66 8.51 -0.25
CA PHE A 911 28.31 9.31 0.79
C PHE A 911 28.47 8.47 2.08
N LYS A 912 29.38 8.88 2.97
CA LYS A 912 29.81 8.07 4.14
C LYS A 912 28.67 7.55 5.03
N GLU A 913 27.56 8.29 5.14
CA GLU A 913 26.39 7.93 5.95
C GLU A 913 25.17 7.44 5.14
N GLY A 914 25.24 7.33 3.82
CA GLY A 914 24.07 7.00 3.00
C GLY A 914 24.22 7.14 1.48
N THR A 915 23.09 7.25 0.78
CA THR A 915 23.02 7.37 -0.68
C THR A 915 21.98 8.38 -1.12
N VAL A 916 22.19 9.01 -2.28
CA VAL A 916 21.19 9.81 -3.00
C VAL A 916 20.98 9.20 -4.39
N THR A 917 19.75 8.87 -4.75
CA THR A 917 19.38 8.32 -6.06
C THR A 917 18.55 9.35 -6.83
N ASP A 918 19.11 9.88 -7.91
CA ASP A 918 18.54 10.87 -8.79
C ASP A 918 18.13 10.25 -10.13
N ARG A 919 16.84 10.24 -10.43
CA ARG A 919 16.27 9.72 -11.68
C ARG A 919 16.22 10.85 -12.73
N ILE A 920 16.67 10.59 -13.94
CA ILE A 920 16.87 11.60 -15.00
C ILE A 920 15.95 11.29 -16.20
N ASN A 921 14.65 11.37 -15.97
CA ASN A 921 13.64 11.26 -17.04
C ASN A 921 13.30 12.65 -17.60
N VAL A 922 14.00 13.05 -18.66
CA VAL A 922 14.01 14.40 -19.24
C VAL A 922 13.55 14.38 -20.71
N ALA A 923 12.85 15.42 -21.17
CA ALA A 923 12.44 15.60 -22.56
C ALA A 923 13.54 16.26 -23.41
N PRO A 924 13.45 16.21 -24.76
CA PRO A 924 14.39 16.92 -25.63
C PRO A 924 14.47 18.42 -25.29
N GLY A 925 15.68 18.94 -25.10
CA GLY A 925 15.93 20.32 -24.68
C GLY A 925 15.99 20.54 -23.16
N GLU A 926 15.59 19.57 -22.32
CA GLU A 926 15.59 19.68 -20.86
C GLU A 926 16.95 19.35 -20.21
N LEU A 927 17.78 18.49 -20.84
CA LEU A 927 19.11 18.14 -20.33
C LEU A 927 20.13 19.21 -20.75
N ARG A 928 20.63 19.99 -19.77
CA ARG A 928 21.53 21.11 -20.04
C ARG A 928 22.73 21.10 -19.09
N LEU A 929 23.93 21.28 -19.64
CA LEU A 929 25.19 21.21 -18.90
C LEU A 929 26.06 22.46 -19.10
N ARG A 930 26.97 22.69 -18.16
CA ARG A 930 28.01 23.71 -18.23
C ARG A 930 29.30 23.15 -17.64
N LEU A 931 30.42 23.36 -18.33
CA LEU A 931 31.75 23.12 -17.77
C LEU A 931 32.32 24.41 -17.18
N ASP A 932 33.00 24.29 -16.04
CA ASP A 932 33.72 25.40 -15.42
C ASP A 932 34.98 25.71 -16.25
N VAL A 933 35.27 26.98 -16.48
CA VAL A 933 36.43 27.44 -17.27
C VAL A 933 37.72 27.45 -16.45
N ARG A 934 37.59 27.69 -15.13
CA ARG A 934 38.71 27.82 -14.19
C ARG A 934 39.03 26.51 -13.48
N ASN A 935 38.04 25.63 -13.29
CA ASN A 935 38.23 24.28 -12.74
C ASN A 935 37.97 23.18 -13.79
N PRO A 936 39.01 22.55 -14.38
CA PRO A 936 38.83 21.53 -15.41
C PRO A 936 38.11 20.25 -14.92
N SER A 937 38.02 20.02 -13.61
CA SER A 937 37.34 18.86 -13.00
C SER A 937 35.93 19.18 -12.46
N CYS A 938 35.38 20.35 -12.77
CA CYS A 938 34.04 20.78 -12.35
C CYS A 938 33.05 20.77 -13.52
N MET A 939 31.91 20.10 -13.31
CA MET A 939 30.75 20.03 -14.21
C MET A 939 29.50 20.50 -13.48
N MET A 940 28.64 21.26 -14.17
CA MET A 940 27.34 21.71 -13.68
C MET A 940 26.23 21.18 -14.59
N VAL A 941 25.16 20.62 -14.02
CA VAL A 941 23.97 20.17 -14.75
C VAL A 941 22.74 20.91 -14.23
N TYR A 942 22.01 21.57 -15.12
CA TYR A 942 20.73 22.18 -14.81
C TYR A 942 19.62 21.12 -14.81
N ARG A 943 18.73 21.17 -13.82
CA ARG A 943 17.62 20.23 -13.65
C ARG A 943 16.34 20.95 -13.23
N GLN A 944 15.23 20.43 -13.75
CA GLN A 944 13.86 20.84 -13.46
C GLN A 944 13.49 20.45 -12.01
N SER A 945 12.37 20.98 -11.51
CA SER A 945 11.88 20.64 -10.17
C SER A 945 11.47 19.16 -10.09
N GLN A 946 12.05 18.43 -9.14
CA GLN A 946 12.09 16.97 -9.16
C GLN A 946 11.26 16.35 -8.02
N ASN A 947 10.36 15.43 -8.37
CA ASN A 947 9.44 14.79 -7.42
C ASN A 947 9.84 13.36 -7.03
N ASP A 948 10.93 12.83 -7.59
CA ASP A 948 11.28 11.41 -7.61
C ASP A 948 12.74 11.09 -7.21
N MET A 949 13.48 12.07 -6.69
CA MET A 949 14.79 11.85 -6.08
C MET A 949 14.62 11.15 -4.71
N THR A 950 15.42 10.13 -4.43
CA THR A 950 15.40 9.39 -3.15
C THR A 950 16.68 9.69 -2.39
N ILE A 951 16.59 10.02 -1.10
CA ILE A 951 17.74 10.03 -0.17
C ILE A 951 17.55 8.89 0.83
N ALA A 952 18.63 8.18 1.16
CA ALA A 952 18.63 7.14 2.18
C ALA A 952 19.83 7.31 3.12
N ILE A 953 19.61 7.11 4.41
CA ILE A 953 20.60 7.36 5.47
C ILE A 953 20.61 6.24 6.51
N MET A 954 21.81 5.82 6.89
CA MET A 954 22.04 4.76 7.87
C MET A 954 22.03 5.32 9.29
N GLU A 955 21.00 5.00 10.07
CA GLU A 955 20.69 5.62 11.36
C GLU A 955 21.86 5.62 12.36
N ALA A 956 22.65 4.54 12.41
CA ALA A 956 23.71 4.36 13.39
C ALA A 956 24.88 5.38 13.30
N MET A 957 24.95 6.17 12.21
CA MET A 957 26.07 7.09 11.94
C MET A 957 25.66 8.57 11.85
N VAL A 958 24.38 8.91 12.12
CA VAL A 958 23.77 10.16 11.67
C VAL A 958 23.40 11.10 12.83
N GLN A 959 23.72 12.39 12.68
CA GLN A 959 23.29 13.45 13.59
C GLN A 959 21.77 13.66 13.53
N ARG A 960 21.15 14.03 14.65
CA ARG A 960 19.68 14.10 14.80
C ARG A 960 19.04 15.18 13.92
N GLU A 961 19.83 16.18 13.58
CA GLU A 961 19.49 17.36 12.79
C GLU A 961 19.52 17.06 11.27
N LEU A 962 20.29 16.08 10.82
CA LEU A 962 20.46 15.78 9.39
C LEU A 962 19.16 15.31 8.68
N PRO A 963 18.31 14.43 9.27
CA PRO A 963 17.07 14.02 8.60
C PRO A 963 16.07 15.16 8.28
N PRO A 964 15.71 16.08 9.19
CA PRO A 964 14.82 17.19 8.85
C PRO A 964 15.46 18.21 7.89
N ASP A 965 16.76 18.47 7.98
CA ASP A 965 17.46 19.35 7.04
C ASP A 965 17.41 18.78 5.61
N LEU A 966 17.60 17.46 5.47
CA LEU A 966 17.45 16.75 4.19
C LEU A 966 15.99 16.73 3.69
N CYS A 967 14.99 16.69 4.57
CA CYS A 967 13.59 16.89 4.20
C CYS A 967 13.37 18.30 3.59
N GLU A 968 13.91 19.36 4.21
CA GLU A 968 13.77 20.73 3.68
C GLU A 968 14.44 20.86 2.30
N ALA A 969 15.63 20.28 2.12
CA ALA A 969 16.32 20.25 0.83
C ALA A 969 15.51 19.52 -0.26
N LEU A 970 14.91 18.36 0.06
CA LEU A 970 14.04 17.60 -0.85
C LEU A 970 12.76 18.38 -1.20
N ASP A 971 12.15 19.04 -0.22
CA ASP A 971 10.91 19.79 -0.40
C ASP A 971 11.13 21.12 -1.14
N MET A 972 12.37 21.65 -1.15
CA MET A 972 12.83 22.73 -2.03
C MET A 972 13.04 22.23 -3.46
N LEU A 973 13.81 21.16 -3.66
CA LEU A 973 14.10 20.57 -4.98
C LEU A 973 12.84 20.11 -5.73
N ARG A 974 11.76 19.84 -4.99
CA ARG A 974 10.43 19.54 -5.52
C ARG A 974 9.70 20.76 -6.11
N ARG A 975 10.08 21.98 -5.72
CA ARG A 975 9.38 23.23 -6.03
C ARG A 975 10.12 24.08 -7.06
N SER A 976 11.42 24.28 -6.86
CA SER A 976 12.28 25.04 -7.78
C SER A 976 13.16 24.12 -8.64
N PRO A 977 13.57 24.55 -9.84
CA PRO A 977 14.69 23.94 -10.55
C PRO A 977 16.00 24.12 -9.76
N SER A 978 17.03 23.35 -10.11
CA SER A 978 18.35 23.44 -9.47
C SER A 978 19.51 23.19 -10.43
N ILE A 979 20.65 23.77 -10.10
CA ILE A 979 21.94 23.49 -10.72
C ILE A 979 22.68 22.53 -9.80
N ARG A 980 23.11 21.40 -10.33
CA ARG A 980 23.87 20.36 -9.61
C ARG A 980 25.32 20.45 -10.05
N THR A 981 26.20 20.78 -9.13
CA THR A 981 27.63 20.90 -9.41
C THR A 981 28.36 19.69 -8.87
N PHE A 982 29.19 19.09 -9.71
CA PHE A 982 29.98 17.89 -9.44
C PHE A 982 31.46 18.21 -9.61
N MET A 983 32.27 17.86 -8.61
CA MET A 983 33.72 18.02 -8.65
C MET A 983 34.39 16.65 -8.58
N PHE A 984 35.18 16.33 -9.61
CA PHE A 984 35.84 15.03 -9.78
C PHE A 984 37.34 15.12 -9.47
N PRO A 985 38.04 14.01 -9.17
CA PRO A 985 39.50 14.05 -9.00
C PRO A 985 40.29 14.39 -10.28
N SER A 986 39.72 14.12 -11.46
CA SER A 986 40.33 14.39 -12.76
C SER A 986 39.30 14.73 -13.84
N ALA A 987 39.77 15.31 -14.95
CA ALA A 987 38.94 15.54 -16.13
C ALA A 987 38.49 14.23 -16.81
N ALA A 988 39.25 13.13 -16.68
CA ALA A 988 38.88 11.85 -17.28
C ALA A 988 37.64 11.22 -16.62
N GLU A 989 37.52 11.35 -15.29
CA GLU A 989 36.34 10.92 -14.54
C GLU A 989 35.13 11.81 -14.85
N LEU A 990 35.34 13.12 -15.04
CA LEU A 990 34.31 14.05 -15.53
C LEU A 990 33.82 13.63 -16.93
N HIS A 991 34.71 13.32 -17.87
CA HIS A 991 34.34 12.90 -19.24
C HIS A 991 33.59 11.56 -19.25
N ALA A 992 33.98 10.60 -18.40
CA ALA A 992 33.27 9.33 -18.26
C ALA A 992 31.87 9.51 -17.65
N PHE A 993 31.71 10.43 -16.69
CA PHE A 993 30.40 10.79 -16.13
C PHE A 993 29.52 11.51 -17.16
N GLU A 994 30.08 12.46 -17.91
CA GLU A 994 29.40 13.19 -18.97
C GLU A 994 28.90 12.26 -20.08
N GLU A 995 29.75 11.34 -20.57
CA GLU A 995 29.36 10.37 -21.59
C GLU A 995 28.24 9.43 -21.10
N ALA A 996 28.27 8.99 -19.84
CA ALA A 996 27.21 8.13 -19.29
C ALA A 996 25.88 8.85 -19.01
N VAL A 997 25.91 10.15 -18.67
CA VAL A 997 24.70 10.94 -18.39
C VAL A 997 24.08 11.55 -19.67
N THR A 998 24.85 11.72 -20.75
CA THR A 998 24.38 12.37 -22.00
C THR A 998 24.38 11.45 -23.24
N GLY A 999 25.17 10.37 -23.22
CA GLY A 999 25.49 9.52 -24.37
C GLY A 999 26.51 10.13 -25.34
N TYR A 1000 27.01 11.34 -25.09
CA TYR A 1000 27.99 12.04 -25.90
C TYR A 1000 29.43 11.76 -25.44
N LYS A 1001 30.23 11.19 -26.32
CA LYS A 1001 31.65 10.94 -26.08
C LYS A 1001 32.45 12.22 -26.18
N VAL A 1002 33.26 12.51 -25.16
CA VAL A 1002 34.24 13.62 -25.23
C VAL A 1002 35.43 13.19 -26.09
N LEU A 1003 35.71 13.95 -27.14
CA LEU A 1003 36.87 13.77 -28.04
C LEU A 1003 38.02 14.71 -27.67
N TYR A 1004 37.68 15.96 -27.36
CA TYR A 1004 38.63 17.00 -26.95
C TYR A 1004 38.06 17.83 -25.80
N ASP A 1005 38.93 18.27 -24.89
CA ASP A 1005 38.67 19.28 -23.88
C ASP A 1005 39.99 20.04 -23.63
N GLY A 1006 39.91 21.36 -23.45
CA GLY A 1006 41.06 22.24 -23.25
C GLY A 1006 40.70 23.73 -23.25
N ILE A 1007 41.62 24.57 -22.80
CA ILE A 1007 41.44 26.02 -22.77
C ILE A 1007 42.02 26.66 -24.04
N ALA A 1008 41.20 27.41 -24.76
CA ALA A 1008 41.67 28.38 -25.74
C ALA A 1008 41.93 29.72 -25.05
N SER A 1009 43.06 30.33 -25.35
CA SER A 1009 43.46 31.63 -24.82
C SER A 1009 42.70 32.82 -25.44
N THR A 1010 41.99 32.57 -26.54
CA THR A 1010 41.12 33.53 -27.22
C THR A 1010 40.11 32.79 -28.09
N PHE A 1011 38.84 33.18 -28.01
CA PHE A 1011 37.78 32.77 -28.94
C PHE A 1011 37.17 34.02 -29.57
N ALA A 1012 37.13 34.11 -30.90
CA ALA A 1012 36.66 35.29 -31.60
C ALA A 1012 35.70 34.98 -32.76
N ILE A 1013 34.69 35.83 -32.93
CA ILE A 1013 33.70 35.79 -34.02
C ILE A 1013 33.86 37.06 -34.85
N ALA A 1014 34.16 36.94 -36.14
CA ALA A 1014 34.33 38.08 -37.04
C ALA A 1014 32.98 38.56 -37.61
N ARG A 1015 32.04 38.97 -36.76
CA ARG A 1015 30.63 39.19 -37.15
C ARG A 1015 30.44 40.24 -38.24
N ARG A 1016 29.84 39.84 -39.37
CA ARG A 1016 29.45 40.73 -40.48
C ARG A 1016 28.44 41.78 -40.04
N ARG A 1017 28.44 42.95 -40.69
CA ARG A 1017 27.42 43.99 -40.51
C ARG A 1017 26.51 44.03 -41.73
N MET A 1018 25.21 43.88 -41.51
CA MET A 1018 24.14 43.84 -42.53
C MET A 1018 24.16 44.95 -43.61
N VAL A 1019 24.84 46.08 -43.37
CA VAL A 1019 24.80 47.27 -44.23
C VAL A 1019 26.20 47.84 -44.55
N VAL A 1020 27.29 47.23 -44.05
CA VAL A 1020 28.66 47.76 -44.26
C VAL A 1020 29.69 46.61 -44.31
N PRO A 1021 30.65 46.59 -45.26
CA PRO A 1021 31.74 45.60 -45.33
C PRO A 1021 32.79 45.63 -44.19
N ILE A 1022 32.37 45.95 -42.96
CA ILE A 1022 33.22 46.05 -41.76
C ILE A 1022 32.77 44.99 -40.75
N HIS A 1023 33.54 43.92 -40.61
CA HIS A 1023 33.35 42.91 -39.58
C HIS A 1023 33.55 43.53 -38.19
N LYS A 1024 32.56 43.43 -37.29
CA LYS A 1024 32.75 43.72 -35.86
C LYS A 1024 33.27 42.44 -35.22
N LYS A 1025 34.59 42.35 -35.01
CA LYS A 1025 35.17 41.28 -34.20
C LYS A 1025 34.57 41.31 -32.78
N TRP A 1026 34.02 40.19 -32.37
CA TRP A 1026 33.69 39.86 -30.98
C TRP A 1026 34.80 38.94 -30.48
N GLU A 1027 35.24 39.10 -29.23
CA GLU A 1027 36.41 38.39 -28.70
C GLU A 1027 36.19 38.10 -27.21
N ALA A 1028 36.35 36.83 -26.84
CA ALA A 1028 36.42 36.33 -25.48
C ALA A 1028 37.87 35.94 -25.17
N GLY A 1029 38.26 36.04 -23.90
CA GLY A 1029 39.57 35.61 -23.42
C GLY A 1029 39.64 34.08 -23.23
N GLU A 1030 40.06 33.66 -22.04
CA GLU A 1030 40.08 32.26 -21.64
C GLU A 1030 38.70 31.61 -21.83
N THR A 1031 38.67 30.59 -22.68
CA THR A 1031 37.46 29.91 -23.13
C THR A 1031 37.71 28.40 -23.07
N ARG A 1032 36.92 27.66 -22.28
CA ARG A 1032 37.00 26.18 -22.30
C ARG A 1032 36.27 25.69 -23.55
N ILE A 1033 36.97 24.93 -24.39
CA ILE A 1033 36.45 24.37 -25.63
C ILE A 1033 36.46 22.85 -25.53
N GLN A 1034 35.31 22.27 -25.83
CA GLN A 1034 35.10 20.83 -25.86
C GLN A 1034 34.62 20.41 -27.25
N VAL A 1035 35.03 19.22 -27.70
CA VAL A 1035 34.46 18.56 -28.89
C VAL A 1035 33.86 17.25 -28.43
N VAL A 1036 32.57 17.06 -28.71
CA VAL A 1036 31.80 15.88 -28.29
C VAL A 1036 31.17 15.18 -29.50
N GLN A 1037 30.96 13.87 -29.42
CA GLN A 1037 30.41 13.07 -30.51
C GLN A 1037 29.36 12.06 -30.03
N ARG A 1038 28.28 11.94 -30.79
CA ARG A 1038 27.25 10.91 -30.65
C ARG A 1038 26.69 10.56 -32.03
N ASP A 1039 26.52 9.28 -32.32
CA ASP A 1039 25.79 8.77 -33.50
C ASP A 1039 26.22 9.43 -34.83
N GLY A 1040 27.54 9.66 -34.98
CA GLY A 1040 28.17 10.34 -36.11
C GLY A 1040 28.14 11.88 -36.07
N VAL A 1041 27.25 12.48 -35.29
CA VAL A 1041 27.17 13.94 -35.06
C VAL A 1041 28.31 14.38 -34.15
N ILE A 1042 29.09 15.37 -34.60
CA ILE A 1042 30.14 16.04 -33.81
C ILE A 1042 29.65 17.45 -33.46
N GLN A 1043 29.85 17.88 -32.22
CA GLN A 1043 29.53 19.23 -31.75
C GLN A 1043 30.74 19.88 -31.08
N LEU A 1044 30.88 21.20 -31.26
CA LEU A 1044 31.82 22.05 -30.53
C LEU A 1044 31.06 22.85 -29.48
N LEU A 1045 31.53 22.79 -28.24
CA LEU A 1045 30.99 23.53 -27.10
C LEU A 1045 32.05 24.54 -26.64
N ALA A 1046 31.63 25.78 -26.38
CA ALA A 1046 32.51 26.83 -25.87
C ALA A 1046 31.88 27.47 -24.62
N PHE A 1047 32.62 27.46 -23.52
CA PHE A 1047 32.23 28.07 -22.24
C PHE A 1047 33.11 29.28 -21.96
N PHE A 1048 32.49 30.43 -21.73
CA PHE A 1048 33.17 31.70 -21.54
C PHE A 1048 33.16 32.10 -20.06
N ASP A 1049 34.30 32.58 -19.57
CA ASP A 1049 34.40 33.23 -18.26
C ASP A 1049 34.03 34.71 -18.37
N ASP A 1050 34.89 35.51 -19.01
CA ASP A 1050 34.62 36.92 -19.35
C ASP A 1050 34.32 37.10 -20.85
N PHE A 1051 33.03 37.15 -21.17
CA PHE A 1051 32.50 37.55 -22.47
C PHE A 1051 31.16 38.26 -22.28
N SER A 1052 30.99 39.40 -22.95
CA SER A 1052 29.85 40.31 -22.77
C SER A 1052 28.65 40.01 -23.68
N HIS A 1053 28.75 38.99 -24.53
CA HIS A 1053 27.68 38.60 -25.46
C HIS A 1053 26.97 37.30 -25.06
N GLY A 1054 27.56 36.46 -24.20
CA GLY A 1054 26.90 35.30 -23.60
C GLY A 1054 27.87 34.46 -22.76
N LYS A 1055 27.38 33.47 -22.01
CA LYS A 1055 28.24 32.63 -21.12
C LYS A 1055 28.59 31.26 -21.70
N CYS A 1056 27.94 30.83 -22.77
CA CYS A 1056 28.34 29.66 -23.56
C CYS A 1056 27.75 29.71 -24.98
N MET A 1057 28.18 28.78 -25.83
CA MET A 1057 27.51 28.39 -27.08
C MET A 1057 27.86 26.94 -27.44
N GLY A 1058 27.00 26.29 -28.21
CA GLY A 1058 27.24 24.96 -28.78
C GLY A 1058 26.73 24.88 -30.22
N PHE A 1059 27.44 24.20 -31.11
CA PHE A 1059 27.02 24.00 -32.50
C PHE A 1059 27.64 22.74 -33.12
N SER A 1060 26.94 22.14 -34.09
CA SER A 1060 27.44 20.96 -34.82
C SER A 1060 28.56 21.32 -35.79
N LEU A 1061 29.64 20.54 -35.80
CA LEU A 1061 30.67 20.57 -36.84
C LEU A 1061 30.37 19.50 -37.90
N LYS A 1062 30.65 19.78 -39.18
CA LYS A 1062 30.35 18.89 -40.30
C LYS A 1062 31.58 18.66 -41.18
N GLY A 1063 31.62 17.52 -41.88
CA GLY A 1063 32.66 17.21 -42.85
C GLY A 1063 32.71 18.14 -44.08
N THR A 1064 31.74 19.04 -44.21
CA THR A 1064 31.67 20.11 -45.21
C THR A 1064 32.36 21.40 -44.78
N ASP A 1065 32.72 21.54 -43.50
CA ASP A 1065 33.16 22.81 -42.94
C ASP A 1065 34.64 23.07 -43.26
N VAL A 1066 34.98 24.35 -43.48
CA VAL A 1066 36.30 24.75 -43.97
C VAL A 1066 37.15 25.26 -42.81
N PHE A 1067 38.20 24.49 -42.49
CA PHE A 1067 39.15 24.81 -41.42
C PHE A 1067 40.48 25.29 -42.00
N GLU A 1068 41.05 26.36 -41.43
CA GLU A 1068 42.32 26.97 -41.87
C GLU A 1068 43.21 27.26 -40.66
N SER A 1069 44.42 26.72 -40.62
CA SER A 1069 45.39 27.02 -39.55
C SER A 1069 46.11 28.34 -39.81
N PHE A 1070 46.31 29.15 -38.78
CA PHE A 1070 47.10 30.38 -38.85
C PHE A 1070 48.01 30.54 -37.62
N GLY A 1071 48.91 31.54 -37.66
CA GLY A 1071 49.72 31.95 -36.51
C GLY A 1071 49.56 33.45 -36.25
N LYS A 1072 49.63 33.86 -34.98
CA LYS A 1072 49.54 35.27 -34.58
C LYS A 1072 50.52 35.57 -33.45
N GLY A 1073 51.74 35.97 -33.81
CA GLY A 1073 52.84 36.08 -32.84
C GLY A 1073 53.27 34.68 -32.38
N SER A 1074 53.38 34.47 -31.07
CA SER A 1074 53.62 33.15 -30.47
C SER A 1074 52.41 32.21 -30.53
N LYS A 1075 51.19 32.75 -30.70
CA LYS A 1075 49.95 31.98 -30.56
C LYS A 1075 49.56 31.24 -31.83
N ALA A 1076 49.11 30.00 -31.66
CA ALA A 1076 48.70 29.10 -32.72
C ALA A 1076 47.18 29.16 -32.91
N GLY A 1077 46.72 29.42 -34.14
CA GLY A 1077 45.32 29.66 -34.45
C GLY A 1077 44.67 28.60 -35.34
N LEU A 1078 43.39 28.34 -35.12
CA LEU A 1078 42.49 27.72 -36.08
C LEU A 1078 41.36 28.69 -36.44
N LYS A 1079 41.08 28.83 -37.72
CA LYS A 1079 39.92 29.54 -38.25
C LYS A 1079 38.90 28.53 -38.79
N ILE A 1080 37.64 28.70 -38.43
CA ILE A 1080 36.49 28.04 -39.07
C ILE A 1080 35.86 29.08 -40.00
N VAL A 1081 35.84 28.82 -41.30
CA VAL A 1081 35.39 29.77 -42.33
C VAL A 1081 33.90 29.62 -42.59
N ASP A 1082 33.15 30.73 -42.57
CA ASP A 1082 31.69 30.76 -42.71
C ASP A 1082 30.95 29.77 -41.77
N ALA A 1083 31.43 29.68 -40.52
CA ALA A 1083 30.92 28.77 -39.51
C ALA A 1083 29.46 29.09 -39.17
N LYS A 1084 28.63 28.05 -38.99
CA LYS A 1084 27.19 28.17 -38.77
C LYS A 1084 26.85 27.84 -37.32
N PHE A 1085 26.37 28.82 -36.57
CA PHE A 1085 26.20 28.72 -35.12
C PHE A 1085 25.01 29.53 -34.59
N PRO A 1086 24.45 29.18 -33.42
CA PRO A 1086 23.53 30.05 -32.68
C PRO A 1086 24.32 31.15 -31.97
N LEU A 1087 23.78 32.37 -31.92
CA LEU A 1087 24.43 33.45 -31.16
C LEU A 1087 24.44 33.13 -29.67
N PRO A 1088 25.57 33.37 -28.96
CA PRO A 1088 25.58 33.38 -27.50
C PRO A 1088 24.45 34.27 -26.95
N LYS A 1089 23.67 33.72 -26.02
CA LYS A 1089 22.56 34.43 -25.36
C LYS A 1089 23.11 35.30 -24.21
N PRO A 1090 22.82 36.61 -24.16
CA PRO A 1090 23.33 37.49 -23.11
C PRO A 1090 22.66 37.20 -21.77
N PHE A 1091 23.45 36.89 -20.74
CA PHE A 1091 22.95 36.69 -19.38
C PHE A 1091 22.72 38.05 -18.69
N ALA A 1092 21.45 38.39 -18.42
CA ALA A 1092 21.08 39.51 -17.57
C ALA A 1092 20.84 39.00 -16.14
N PRO A 1093 21.56 39.49 -15.11
CA PRO A 1093 21.50 38.94 -13.76
C PRO A 1093 20.16 39.20 -13.03
N ASP A 1094 19.39 40.19 -13.49
CA ASP A 1094 18.08 40.57 -12.93
C ASP A 1094 16.92 39.68 -13.43
N VAL A 1095 17.20 38.61 -14.19
CA VAL A 1095 16.19 37.68 -14.71
C VAL A 1095 15.84 36.65 -13.65
N ASP A 1096 14.67 36.82 -13.03
CA ASP A 1096 14.09 35.85 -12.08
C ASP A 1096 13.57 34.56 -12.76
N ASP A 1097 13.53 34.51 -14.09
CA ASP A 1097 13.19 33.30 -14.84
C ASP A 1097 14.40 32.34 -14.91
N ALA A 1098 14.36 31.29 -14.08
CA ALA A 1098 15.37 30.26 -14.01
C ALA A 1098 15.54 29.44 -15.31
N GLN A 1099 14.52 29.38 -16.18
CA GLN A 1099 14.61 28.69 -17.48
C GLN A 1099 15.37 29.55 -18.50
N ALA A 1100 15.06 30.85 -18.56
CA ALA A 1100 15.82 31.80 -19.39
C ALA A 1100 17.28 31.95 -18.90
N ALA A 1101 17.51 31.95 -17.59
CA ALA A 1101 18.85 31.92 -17.00
C ALA A 1101 19.63 30.64 -17.38
N ALA A 1102 18.97 29.49 -17.47
CA ALA A 1102 19.58 28.25 -17.93
C ALA A 1102 20.03 28.35 -19.41
N GLU A 1103 19.19 28.90 -20.29
CA GLU A 1103 19.53 29.06 -21.72
C GLU A 1103 20.68 30.04 -22.00
N ALA A 1104 20.93 31.00 -21.12
CA ALA A 1104 22.05 31.93 -21.26
C ALA A 1104 23.39 31.38 -20.77
N CYS A 1105 23.38 30.30 -19.96
CA CYS A 1105 24.54 29.82 -19.19
C CYS A 1105 24.90 28.35 -19.42
N PHE A 1106 23.99 27.52 -19.92
CA PHE A 1106 24.15 26.07 -20.12
C PHE A 1106 23.85 25.68 -21.58
N VAL A 1107 24.54 24.65 -22.09
CA VAL A 1107 24.31 24.09 -23.43
C VAL A 1107 23.46 22.83 -23.36
N CYS A 1108 22.64 22.60 -24.39
CA CYS A 1108 21.91 21.36 -24.64
C CYS A 1108 22.60 20.59 -25.77
N LEU A 1109 22.74 19.26 -25.64
CA LEU A 1109 23.41 18.43 -26.65
C LEU A 1109 22.43 17.65 -27.53
N ASP A 1110 21.30 17.21 -26.95
CA ASP A 1110 20.26 16.43 -27.62
C ASP A 1110 19.38 17.26 -28.56
N LEU A 1111 19.15 18.53 -28.24
CA LEU A 1111 18.42 19.49 -29.06
C LEU A 1111 19.25 20.78 -29.26
N PRO A 1112 20.32 20.72 -30.08
CA PRO A 1112 21.20 21.87 -30.31
C PRO A 1112 20.45 23.01 -31.02
N GLU A 1113 20.74 24.26 -30.64
CA GLU A 1113 20.04 25.42 -31.19
C GLU A 1113 20.33 25.61 -32.69
N LEU A 1114 19.29 25.94 -33.45
CA LEU A 1114 19.38 26.11 -34.90
C LEU A 1114 20.31 27.30 -35.24
N PRO A 1115 21.26 27.14 -36.19
CA PRO A 1115 22.21 28.19 -36.51
C PRO A 1115 21.53 29.35 -37.23
N GLY A 1116 21.46 30.50 -36.55
CA GLY A 1116 20.84 31.73 -37.06
C GLY A 1116 21.81 32.71 -37.72
N GLU A 1117 23.12 32.51 -37.58
CA GLU A 1117 24.19 33.34 -38.15
C GLU A 1117 25.22 32.49 -38.91
N HIS A 1118 25.99 33.13 -39.78
CA HIS A 1118 27.16 32.51 -40.41
C HIS A 1118 28.32 33.51 -40.59
N ASP A 1119 29.43 33.26 -39.91
CA ASP A 1119 30.60 34.15 -39.80
C ASP A 1119 31.88 33.35 -39.57
N ASP A 1120 33.04 33.99 -39.78
CA ASP A 1120 34.34 33.37 -39.48
C ASP A 1120 34.58 33.31 -37.96
N ILE A 1121 34.82 32.11 -37.42
CA ILE A 1121 35.27 31.90 -36.04
C ILE A 1121 36.80 31.74 -36.04
N SER A 1122 37.48 32.28 -35.04
CA SER A 1122 38.93 32.14 -34.82
C SER A 1122 39.23 31.77 -33.38
N ILE A 1123 39.91 30.65 -33.20
CA ILE A 1123 40.31 30.07 -31.91
C ILE A 1123 41.84 30.15 -31.82
N LEU A 1124 42.40 30.64 -30.70
CA LEU A 1124 43.85 30.72 -30.49
C LEU A 1124 44.30 30.03 -29.20
N PHE A 1125 45.30 29.16 -29.34
CA PHE A 1125 45.97 28.44 -28.27
C PHE A 1125 47.35 29.07 -27.97
N GLU A 1126 47.92 28.80 -26.79
CA GLU A 1126 49.24 29.30 -26.42
C GLU A 1126 50.37 28.56 -27.15
N SER A 1127 50.13 27.31 -27.58
CA SER A 1127 51.10 26.49 -28.30
C SER A 1127 50.54 25.86 -29.58
N GLU A 1128 51.43 25.55 -30.53
CA GLU A 1128 51.09 24.75 -31.71
C GLU A 1128 50.65 23.33 -31.36
N ALA A 1129 51.18 22.75 -30.27
CA ALA A 1129 50.82 21.40 -29.83
C ALA A 1129 49.35 21.29 -29.36
N GLU A 1130 48.83 22.31 -28.67
CA GLU A 1130 47.41 22.38 -28.29
C GLU A 1130 46.51 22.54 -29.53
N ARG A 1131 46.89 23.42 -30.46
CA ARG A 1131 46.20 23.57 -31.76
C ARG A 1131 46.17 22.23 -32.49
N ASP A 1132 47.29 21.55 -32.62
CA ASP A 1132 47.39 20.33 -33.43
C ASP A 1132 46.70 19.14 -32.75
N LYS A 1133 46.68 19.09 -31.41
CA LYS A 1133 45.79 18.19 -30.65
C LYS A 1133 44.32 18.47 -30.93
N PHE A 1134 43.88 19.74 -30.95
CA PHE A 1134 42.50 20.11 -31.30
C PHE A 1134 42.14 19.75 -32.74
N ILE A 1135 43.05 19.99 -33.69
CA ILE A 1135 42.88 19.66 -35.11
C ILE A 1135 42.61 18.18 -35.34
N SER A 1136 43.20 17.29 -34.55
CA SER A 1136 43.05 15.83 -34.72
C SER A 1136 41.64 15.28 -34.45
N PHE A 1137 40.73 16.09 -33.89
CA PHE A 1137 39.34 15.71 -33.59
C PHE A 1137 38.29 16.44 -34.46
N LEU A 1138 38.71 17.16 -35.51
CA LEU A 1138 37.81 17.86 -36.42
C LEU A 1138 37.27 16.95 -37.53
N PRO A 1139 36.01 17.15 -38.01
CA PRO A 1139 35.41 16.30 -39.04
C PRO A 1139 35.94 16.50 -40.47
N ALA A 1140 36.81 17.49 -40.71
CA ALA A 1140 37.39 17.76 -42.02
C ALA A 1140 38.85 18.24 -41.93
N SER A 1141 39.60 18.09 -43.03
CA SER A 1141 41.02 18.42 -43.11
C SER A 1141 41.30 19.92 -43.03
N VAL A 1142 42.28 20.31 -42.21
CA VAL A 1142 42.68 21.71 -42.01
C VAL A 1142 43.68 22.17 -43.08
N LYS A 1143 43.36 23.26 -43.78
CA LYS A 1143 44.29 23.89 -44.74
C LYS A 1143 45.43 24.58 -44.00
N GLY A 1144 46.65 24.44 -44.54
CA GLY A 1144 47.86 25.08 -44.01
C GLY A 1144 48.56 24.30 -42.87
N ALA A 1145 47.88 23.35 -42.23
CA ALA A 1145 48.44 22.58 -41.14
C ALA A 1145 49.56 21.65 -41.63
N ARG A 1146 50.76 21.76 -41.05
CA ARG A 1146 51.91 20.87 -41.35
C ARG A 1146 51.78 19.53 -40.60
N MET A 1147 50.72 18.79 -40.88
CA MET A 1147 50.49 17.44 -40.35
C MET A 1147 51.65 16.51 -40.78
N SER A 1148 52.52 16.15 -39.84
CA SER A 1148 53.47 15.05 -40.04
C SER A 1148 52.70 13.72 -40.10
N SER A 1149 53.11 12.82 -40.99
CA SER A 1149 52.25 11.72 -41.43
C SER A 1149 52.23 10.53 -40.45
N LEU A 1150 51.33 10.55 -39.47
CA LEU A 1150 50.96 9.38 -38.66
C LEU A 1150 49.50 8.99 -38.91
N LYS A 1151 49.27 8.19 -39.96
CA LYS A 1151 47.99 7.50 -40.16
C LYS A 1151 47.85 6.39 -39.13
N ILE A 1152 47.06 6.60 -38.08
CA ILE A 1152 46.55 5.50 -37.26
C ILE A 1152 45.53 4.73 -38.10
N LYS A 1153 45.89 3.52 -38.51
CA LYS A 1153 44.94 2.52 -39.01
C LYS A 1153 44.33 1.78 -37.83
N GLY A 1154 43.02 1.57 -37.87
CA GLY A 1154 42.32 0.64 -36.98
C GLY A 1154 41.43 1.34 -35.96
N LEU A 1155 40.17 1.56 -36.36
CA LEU A 1155 38.97 1.49 -35.52
C LEU A 1155 37.78 1.51 -36.48
N SER A 1156 37.26 0.31 -36.72
CA SER A 1156 36.00 -0.01 -37.41
C SER A 1156 35.12 -0.75 -36.42
#